data_AF-S8F2Q9-F1
#
_entry.id   AF-S8F2Q9-F1
#
_cell.length_a   1.000
_cell.length_b   1.000
_cell.length_c   1.000
_cell.angle_alpha   90.00
_cell.angle_beta   90.00
_cell.angle_gamma   90.00
#
_symmetry.space_group_name_H-M   'P 1'
#
loop_
_entity.id
_entity.type
_entity.pdbx_description
1 polymer ?
#
loop_
_entity_poly.entity_id
_entity_poly.type
_entity_poly.pdbx_seq_one_letter_code
_entity_poly.pdbx_strand_id
1 'polypeptide(L)'
;MQCLHLCLPELSDEPGVSDEHAAQSQPETNGPKRTQTQRQQRSLASAPYSKSRASGRPGGHDPAPNGQQQVPVTLWPLCPRRGVDWVASRNQPQVAWQLMMKPHEVVRTSVANFLFTLTVHNMRDNTLLSARSILRSQEQLEEYGDENLFQLARACQGMNHHKKSFDFQFCLALMRLSFKCASLSNWADVNIAALWRNHLANEQDPPSYRNLREWYARGTKLARLAEGGSVYMLLWLAYADLRAPIVEADGNLAMDIANILRCPDPDSPVGKLVRENVIPTIAYMCEDCPIQLGHILPTAILRALHIAPDTLCCDLDTSDRLFGTLPSNSFRSLPRSADTWESVNNIIQEQPRSISTPLTPLTELSELDPSLRQPTPQPVVVSIWYQTPQAQQNSTGVTVTLVAGFDPLQLHNQRFEPPRSREENVRWTENQRRLAQAATVPTSIEELRTLLQGMYVDGVRPGESRYVRIEPSLFEDVLTIQSSRSSLLACVCKSMPRDMRQDLAERLSACFEPGALQSLDTAKSGGEHVFQALHFSWYNRHCTKGYDAPADAQPLTLRRTNRSKTNYHQLIPYPSKDMIDPRGKHSIYQSVKNILAPIFEFLDSKLQELLPETYERLDAYARILPGNEQPVGEQTLIWAKNNGKNGGKNTVGCVSYESPL
;
A
#
# COMPACT_ATOMS: atom_id res chain seq x y z
N MET A 1 -5.77 -8.09 35.12
CA MET A 1 -5.05 -6.81 34.89
C MET A 1 -5.16 -6.51 33.40
N GLN A 2 -6.06 -5.62 32.97
CA GLN A 2 -5.98 -4.15 32.94
C GLN A 2 -4.85 -3.65 32.02
N CYS A 3 -5.29 -3.31 30.79
CA CYS A 3 -4.57 -2.68 29.72
C CYS A 3 -3.80 -1.43 30.18
N LEU A 4 -2.58 -1.25 29.67
CA LEU A 4 -2.02 0.08 29.46
C LEU A 4 -2.95 0.81 28.47
N HIS A 5 -3.82 1.69 28.97
CA HIS A 5 -4.48 2.68 28.14
C HIS A 5 -3.58 3.92 28.08
N LEU A 6 -2.82 4.05 27.00
CA LEU A 6 -2.14 5.29 26.64
C LEU A 6 -3.20 6.26 26.09
N CYS A 7 -3.53 7.32 26.83
CA CYS A 7 -4.18 8.50 26.27
C CYS A 7 -3.08 9.42 25.72
N LEU A 8 -3.08 9.64 24.40
CA LEU A 8 -2.25 10.67 23.79
C LEU A 8 -2.90 12.05 24.05
N PRO A 9 -2.13 13.11 24.32
CA PRO A 9 -2.67 14.47 24.40
C PRO A 9 -3.04 14.98 23.01
N GLU A 10 -4.19 15.67 22.92
CA GLU A 10 -4.56 16.52 21.78
C GLU A 10 -3.54 17.66 21.64
N LEU A 11 -2.93 17.78 20.47
CA LEU A 11 -2.25 18.99 20.03
C LEU A 11 -3.30 19.87 19.34
N SER A 12 -3.88 20.80 20.09
CA SER A 12 -4.71 21.88 19.54
C SER A 12 -3.93 23.18 19.62
N ASP A 13 -3.34 23.58 18.49
CA ASP A 13 -2.97 24.96 18.22
C ASP A 13 -4.15 25.61 17.47
N GLU A 14 -4.97 26.39 18.17
CA GLU A 14 -5.91 27.34 17.59
C GLU A 14 -5.71 28.69 18.29
N PRO A 15 -5.49 29.80 17.53
CA PRO A 15 -5.28 31.11 18.12
C PRO A 15 -6.61 31.75 18.51
N GLY A 16 -6.63 32.35 19.70
CA GLY A 16 -7.80 33.02 20.26
C GLY A 16 -8.30 34.18 19.40
N VAL A 17 -9.61 34.22 19.20
CA VAL A 17 -10.36 35.43 18.84
C VAL A 17 -11.45 35.63 19.89
N SER A 18 -11.45 36.84 20.44
CA SER A 18 -12.24 37.33 21.56
C SER A 18 -13.74 37.48 21.26
N ASP A 19 -14.54 37.25 22.29
CA ASP A 19 -15.99 37.44 22.41
C ASP A 19 -16.48 38.87 22.13
N GLU A 20 -17.70 39.01 21.58
CA GLU A 20 -18.83 39.79 22.16
C GLU A 20 -20.07 39.79 21.22
N HIS A 21 -21.18 39.17 21.63
CA HIS A 21 -22.46 39.85 21.89
C HIS A 21 -23.65 38.90 22.19
N ALA A 22 -24.22 39.18 23.37
CA ALA A 22 -25.55 38.95 23.96
C ALA A 22 -26.74 38.39 23.14
N ALA A 23 -27.36 37.37 23.78
CA ALA A 23 -28.77 37.22 24.17
C ALA A 23 -29.91 37.25 23.12
N GLN A 24 -30.70 36.16 23.08
CA GLN A 24 -32.09 36.14 23.57
C GLN A 24 -32.71 34.73 23.55
N SER A 25 -33.41 34.43 24.63
CA SER A 25 -34.18 33.22 24.96
C SER A 25 -35.62 33.27 24.41
N GLN A 26 -36.19 32.12 24.03
CA GLN A 26 -37.49 31.55 24.51
C GLN A 26 -38.01 30.41 23.59
N PRO A 27 -38.92 29.54 24.06
CA PRO A 27 -38.95 28.10 23.80
C PRO A 27 -40.16 27.63 22.96
N GLU A 28 -40.30 26.29 22.82
CA GLU A 28 -41.48 25.45 22.45
C GLU A 28 -41.09 24.41 21.37
N THR A 29 -41.53 23.14 21.33
CA THR A 29 -42.59 22.39 22.02
C THR A 29 -42.32 20.87 21.90
N ASN A 30 -42.92 20.12 22.82
CA ASN A 30 -42.91 18.65 22.95
C ASN A 30 -43.68 17.92 21.83
N GLY A 31 -43.25 16.68 21.51
CA GLY A 31 -44.04 15.67 20.79
C GLY A 31 -43.36 14.29 20.78
N PRO A 32 -44.09 13.15 20.81
CA PRO A 32 -43.89 12.16 21.87
C PRO A 32 -43.12 10.87 21.50
N LYS A 33 -42.58 10.27 22.56
CA LYS A 33 -41.98 8.94 22.68
C LYS A 33 -42.98 7.82 22.34
N ARG A 34 -42.52 6.80 21.61
CA ARG A 34 -43.24 5.53 21.42
C ARG A 34 -42.49 4.40 22.12
N THR A 35 -43.18 3.81 23.10
CA THR A 35 -42.75 2.72 23.98
C THR A 35 -42.79 1.34 23.29
N GLN A 36 -41.91 0.45 23.76
CA GLN A 36 -41.94 -1.00 23.59
C GLN A 36 -43.33 -1.59 23.90
N THR A 37 -43.70 -2.71 23.24
CA THR A 37 -43.97 -4.03 23.84
C THR A 37 -44.52 -4.98 22.76
N GLN A 38 -43.87 -6.12 22.48
CA GLN A 38 -44.47 -7.47 22.58
C GLN A 38 -43.57 -8.54 21.97
N ARG A 39 -43.29 -9.55 22.79
CA ARG A 39 -42.58 -10.80 22.53
C ARG A 39 -43.61 -11.92 22.70
N GLN A 40 -43.43 -13.02 21.95
CA GLN A 40 -44.15 -14.33 21.99
C GLN A 40 -45.45 -14.34 21.16
N GLN A 41 -45.79 -15.33 20.32
CA GLN A 41 -45.43 -16.75 20.21
C GLN A 41 -46.02 -17.28 18.88
N ARG A 42 -45.34 -18.20 18.16
CA ARG A 42 -45.91 -19.43 17.50
C ARG A 42 -44.98 -20.02 16.43
N SER A 43 -44.23 -21.06 16.84
CA SER A 43 -44.30 -22.45 16.35
C SER A 43 -44.61 -22.76 14.88
N LEU A 44 -43.63 -23.42 14.24
CA LEU A 44 -43.70 -24.59 13.33
C LEU A 44 -44.52 -24.51 12.03
N ALA A 45 -43.82 -24.53 10.89
CA ALA A 45 -44.07 -25.48 9.79
C ALA A 45 -42.91 -25.49 8.79
N SER A 46 -42.35 -26.68 8.61
CA SER A 46 -41.36 -27.11 7.62
C SER A 46 -41.98 -27.35 6.24
N ALA A 47 -41.31 -26.98 5.15
CA ALA A 47 -41.15 -27.82 3.95
C ALA A 47 -40.16 -27.20 2.93
N PRO A 48 -39.39 -28.02 2.18
CA PRO A 48 -38.24 -27.57 1.40
C PRO A 48 -38.56 -27.39 -0.10
N TYR A 49 -37.82 -26.49 -0.76
CA TYR A 49 -37.82 -26.33 -2.22
C TYR A 49 -36.64 -27.10 -2.83
N SER A 50 -36.93 -28.17 -3.59
CA SER A 50 -35.99 -28.82 -4.51
C SER A 50 -36.21 -28.29 -5.93
N LYS A 51 -35.12 -28.00 -6.66
CA LYS A 51 -35.15 -27.72 -8.10
C LYS A 51 -34.41 -28.83 -8.83
N SER A 52 -35.14 -29.63 -9.60
CA SER A 52 -34.59 -30.53 -10.62
C SER A 52 -34.73 -29.91 -12.01
N ARG A 53 -33.66 -30.04 -12.79
CA ARG A 53 -33.58 -29.86 -14.24
C ARG A 53 -34.43 -30.92 -14.93
N ALA A 54 -35.11 -30.55 -16.02
CA ALA A 54 -35.31 -31.44 -17.16
C ALA A 54 -35.57 -30.67 -18.46
N SER A 55 -34.87 -31.14 -19.49
CA SER A 55 -34.91 -30.83 -20.91
C SER A 55 -36.17 -31.35 -21.61
N GLY A 56 -36.58 -30.71 -22.72
CA GLY A 56 -37.48 -31.32 -23.70
C GLY A 56 -37.79 -30.41 -24.88
N ARG A 57 -37.27 -30.76 -26.07
CA ARG A 57 -37.83 -30.41 -27.39
C ARG A 57 -38.93 -31.43 -27.73
N PRO A 58 -39.87 -31.08 -28.64
CA PRO A 58 -39.81 -31.67 -29.98
C PRO A 58 -40.17 -30.69 -31.12
N GLY A 59 -39.83 -31.06 -32.36
CA GLY A 59 -39.99 -30.25 -33.58
C GLY A 59 -41.13 -30.67 -34.52
N GLY A 60 -41.22 -30.00 -35.67
CA GLY A 60 -42.04 -30.38 -36.82
C GLY A 60 -42.24 -29.26 -37.87
N HIS A 61 -41.65 -29.46 -39.06
CA HIS A 61 -41.87 -28.97 -40.46
C HIS A 61 -43.17 -28.17 -40.80
N ASP A 62 -43.26 -27.20 -41.73
CA ASP A 62 -42.79 -27.15 -43.16
C ASP A 62 -42.98 -25.71 -43.83
N PRO A 63 -42.83 -25.46 -45.16
CA PRO A 63 -42.02 -24.35 -45.74
C PRO A 63 -42.72 -23.04 -46.24
N ALA A 64 -41.88 -22.12 -46.73
CA ALA A 64 -42.01 -20.70 -47.10
C ALA A 64 -43.11 -20.27 -48.13
N PRO A 65 -43.34 -18.94 -48.27
CA PRO A 65 -42.73 -18.28 -49.44
C PRO A 65 -42.19 -16.86 -49.21
N ASN A 66 -41.36 -16.44 -50.17
CA ASN A 66 -40.74 -15.14 -50.37
C ASN A 66 -41.64 -13.92 -50.10
N GLY A 67 -41.14 -12.99 -49.30
CA GLY A 67 -41.60 -11.61 -49.25
C GLY A 67 -40.48 -10.72 -48.71
N GLN A 68 -39.98 -9.81 -49.55
CA GLN A 68 -39.09 -8.74 -49.14
C GLN A 68 -39.77 -7.91 -48.04
N GLN A 69 -39.41 -8.15 -46.78
CA GLN A 69 -39.71 -7.22 -45.68
C GLN A 69 -38.43 -6.51 -45.29
N GLN A 70 -38.40 -5.21 -45.60
CA GLN A 70 -37.46 -4.27 -45.04
C GLN A 70 -37.51 -4.41 -43.50
N VAL A 71 -36.41 -4.89 -42.92
CA VAL A 71 -36.22 -4.88 -41.47
C VAL A 71 -36.13 -3.41 -41.06
N PRO A 72 -37.02 -2.90 -40.20
CA PRO A 72 -36.84 -1.56 -39.67
C PRO A 72 -35.56 -1.56 -38.84
N VAL A 73 -34.63 -0.67 -39.17
CA VAL A 73 -33.50 -0.31 -38.31
C VAL A 73 -34.10 0.06 -36.97
N THR A 74 -34.01 -0.87 -36.01
CA THR A 74 -34.33 -0.60 -34.62
C THR A 74 -33.22 0.32 -34.13
N LEU A 75 -33.47 1.62 -34.24
CA LEU A 75 -32.77 2.64 -33.46
C LEU A 75 -32.88 2.19 -32.01
N TRP A 76 -31.77 1.68 -31.46
CA TRP A 76 -31.65 1.45 -30.04
C TRP A 76 -31.99 2.79 -29.36
N PRO A 77 -32.88 2.80 -28.35
CA PRO A 77 -33.21 4.03 -27.67
C PRO A 77 -31.90 4.60 -27.10
N LEU A 78 -31.57 5.81 -27.56
CA LEU A 78 -30.54 6.65 -26.95
C LEU A 78 -30.71 6.58 -25.44
N CYS A 79 -29.62 6.28 -24.74
CA CYS A 79 -29.58 6.16 -23.29
C CYS A 79 -30.34 7.36 -22.67
N PRO A 80 -31.37 7.15 -21.83
CA PRO A 80 -32.15 8.23 -21.25
C PRO A 80 -31.38 8.82 -20.07
N ARG A 81 -30.20 9.36 -20.33
CA ARG A 81 -29.67 10.43 -19.47
C ARG A 81 -30.53 11.64 -19.81
N ARG A 82 -31.56 11.90 -19.01
CA ARG A 82 -32.20 13.22 -18.96
C ARG A 82 -31.04 14.21 -18.81
N GLY A 83 -30.74 14.95 -19.87
CA GLY A 83 -29.62 15.87 -19.91
C GLY A 83 -29.78 16.83 -18.75
N VAL A 84 -28.89 16.74 -17.76
CA VAL A 84 -28.62 17.89 -16.92
C VAL A 84 -27.91 18.85 -17.88
N ASP A 85 -28.56 19.97 -18.20
CA ASP A 85 -27.92 21.04 -18.97
C ASP A 85 -26.78 21.59 -18.12
N TRP A 86 -25.56 21.14 -18.40
CA TRP A 86 -24.36 21.76 -17.87
C TRP A 86 -24.11 23.04 -18.67
N VAL A 87 -24.69 24.14 -18.21
CA VAL A 87 -24.42 25.46 -18.78
C VAL A 87 -23.02 25.87 -18.35
N ALA A 88 -22.07 25.85 -19.28
CA ALA A 88 -20.85 26.64 -19.13
C ALA A 88 -21.27 28.11 -19.13
N SER A 89 -21.35 28.74 -17.95
CA SER A 89 -21.76 30.13 -17.79
C SER A 89 -20.84 31.05 -18.59
N ARG A 90 -21.31 31.49 -19.76
CA ARG A 90 -20.55 32.30 -20.73
C ARG A 90 -20.17 33.70 -20.22
N ASN A 91 -20.68 34.13 -19.07
CA ASN A 91 -20.60 35.52 -18.60
C ASN A 91 -20.09 35.69 -17.15
N GLN A 92 -19.21 34.81 -16.65
CA GLN A 92 -18.54 35.05 -15.36
C GLN A 92 -17.08 35.52 -15.54
N PRO A 93 -16.62 36.50 -14.75
CA PRO A 93 -15.24 37.02 -14.82
C PRO A 93 -14.23 35.89 -14.53
N GLN A 94 -13.07 35.94 -15.18
CA GLN A 94 -12.02 34.89 -15.15
C GLN A 94 -11.66 34.37 -13.75
N VAL A 95 -11.82 35.20 -12.71
CA VAL A 95 -11.58 34.83 -11.30
C VAL A 95 -12.58 33.78 -10.78
N ALA A 96 -13.85 33.84 -11.21
CA ALA A 96 -14.86 32.84 -10.83
C ALA A 96 -14.63 31.50 -11.57
N TRP A 97 -14.07 31.54 -12.78
CA TRP A 97 -13.62 30.34 -13.50
C TRP A 97 -12.45 29.65 -12.80
N GLN A 98 -11.48 30.40 -12.25
CA GLN A 98 -10.38 29.81 -11.46
C GLN A 98 -10.87 29.18 -10.15
N LEU A 99 -11.89 29.76 -9.50
CA LEU A 99 -12.49 29.23 -8.28
C LEU A 99 -13.43 28.04 -8.51
N MET A 100 -14.15 27.97 -9.65
CA MET A 100 -15.01 26.83 -10.02
C MET A 100 -14.25 25.66 -10.69
N MET A 101 -13.00 25.86 -11.08
CA MET A 101 -12.13 24.86 -11.72
C MET A 101 -11.12 24.23 -10.75
N LYS A 102 -11.42 24.14 -9.45
CA LYS A 102 -10.77 23.09 -8.67
C LYS A 102 -11.29 21.77 -9.23
N PRO A 103 -10.45 20.95 -9.90
CA PRO A 103 -10.91 19.65 -10.35
C PRO A 103 -11.44 18.92 -9.12
N HIS A 104 -12.66 18.41 -9.16
CA HIS A 104 -13.10 17.49 -8.10
C HIS A 104 -12.13 16.31 -8.11
N GLU A 105 -11.22 16.27 -7.15
CA GLU A 105 -10.36 15.13 -6.94
C GLU A 105 -11.23 14.00 -6.40
N VAL A 106 -11.86 13.25 -7.31
CA VAL A 106 -12.52 12.00 -6.95
C VAL A 106 -11.41 10.99 -6.70
N VAL A 107 -10.81 11.08 -5.51
CA VAL A 107 -9.77 10.16 -5.07
C VAL A 107 -10.43 8.80 -4.86
N ARG A 108 -10.33 7.95 -5.87
CA ARG A 108 -10.61 6.53 -5.70
C ARG A 108 -9.53 5.96 -4.78
N THR A 109 -9.92 5.10 -3.85
CA THR A 109 -8.99 4.38 -2.96
C THR A 109 -7.85 3.72 -3.73
N SER A 110 -8.11 3.21 -4.94
CA SER A 110 -7.08 2.63 -5.80
C SER A 110 -6.00 3.61 -6.25
N VAL A 111 -6.35 4.88 -6.49
CA VAL A 111 -5.41 5.94 -6.88
C VAL A 111 -4.54 6.33 -5.69
N ALA A 112 -5.16 6.57 -4.54
CA ALA A 112 -4.45 6.88 -3.30
C ALA A 112 -3.49 5.75 -2.94
N ASN A 113 -3.98 4.51 -2.90
CA ASN A 113 -3.16 3.32 -2.61
C ASN A 113 -1.95 3.20 -3.52
N PHE A 114 -2.13 3.46 -4.82
CA PHE A 114 -1.05 3.42 -5.78
C PHE A 114 0.02 4.48 -5.47
N LEU A 115 -0.38 5.74 -5.29
CA LEU A 115 0.57 6.84 -5.05
C LEU A 115 1.26 6.72 -3.68
N PHE A 116 0.56 6.29 -2.64
CA PHE A 116 1.17 6.00 -1.35
C PHE A 116 2.14 4.82 -1.42
N THR A 117 1.79 3.75 -2.14
CA THR A 117 2.72 2.63 -2.35
C THR A 117 3.96 3.07 -3.12
N LEU A 118 3.78 3.86 -4.18
CA LEU A 118 4.90 4.39 -4.98
C LEU A 118 5.87 5.22 -4.13
N THR A 119 5.34 6.08 -3.26
CA THR A 119 6.15 6.99 -2.41
C THR A 119 6.84 6.30 -1.24
N VAL A 120 6.44 5.08 -0.86
CA VAL A 120 7.25 4.23 0.05
C VAL A 120 8.61 3.91 -0.58
N HIS A 121 8.68 3.79 -1.91
CA HIS A 121 9.92 3.57 -2.64
C HIS A 121 10.61 4.91 -2.95
N ASN A 122 11.14 5.58 -1.92
CA ASN A 122 11.81 6.86 -2.09
C ASN A 122 13.11 6.71 -2.92
N MET A 123 13.07 7.17 -4.17
CA MET A 123 14.22 7.18 -5.08
C MET A 123 15.35 8.11 -4.62
N ARG A 124 15.07 9.06 -3.70
CA ARG A 124 16.07 9.98 -3.15
C ARG A 124 17.00 9.30 -2.15
N ASP A 125 16.48 8.32 -1.40
CA ASP A 125 17.23 7.64 -0.33
C ASP A 125 18.11 6.50 -0.86
N ASN A 126 17.76 5.92 -2.01
CA ASN A 126 18.54 4.88 -2.69
C ASN A 126 19.29 5.46 -3.90
N THR A 127 20.40 6.15 -3.63
CA THR A 127 21.12 7.03 -4.55
C THR A 127 21.56 6.37 -5.87
N LEU A 128 21.46 7.14 -6.97
CA LEU A 128 22.30 7.22 -8.19
C LEU A 128 22.57 5.95 -9.03
N LEU A 129 22.92 4.84 -8.39
CA LEU A 129 23.22 3.58 -9.06
C LEU A 129 21.95 2.94 -9.62
N SER A 130 20.79 3.10 -8.97
CA SER A 130 19.56 2.40 -9.38
C SER A 130 18.96 2.92 -10.69
N ALA A 131 18.79 4.24 -10.83
CA ALA A 131 18.28 4.83 -12.07
C ALA A 131 19.26 4.63 -13.24
N ARG A 132 20.55 4.93 -13.02
CA ARG A 132 21.59 4.75 -14.06
C ARG A 132 21.84 3.28 -14.41
N SER A 133 21.73 2.35 -13.45
CA SER A 133 21.84 0.90 -13.74
C SER A 133 20.64 0.38 -14.51
N ILE A 134 19.42 0.86 -14.20
CA ILE A 134 18.22 0.54 -14.98
C ILE A 134 18.38 0.96 -16.46
N LEU A 135 19.09 2.06 -16.71
CA LEU A 135 19.30 2.61 -18.04
C LEU A 135 20.48 1.97 -18.80
N ARG A 136 21.42 1.28 -18.15
CA ARG A 136 22.55 0.62 -18.85
C ARG A 136 22.14 -0.77 -19.37
N SER A 137 22.48 -1.08 -20.63
CA SER A 137 22.37 -2.43 -21.19
C SER A 137 23.54 -3.30 -20.73
N GLN A 138 23.26 -4.58 -20.46
CA GLN A 138 24.20 -5.51 -19.81
C GLN A 138 25.47 -5.84 -20.61
N GLU A 139 26.59 -5.89 -19.87
CA GLU A 139 27.71 -6.82 -20.09
C GLU A 139 27.36 -8.20 -19.52
N GLN A 140 28.03 -9.22 -20.08
CA GLN A 140 27.70 -10.65 -19.97
C GLN A 140 27.59 -11.17 -18.52
N LEU A 141 26.57 -11.99 -18.26
CA LEU A 141 26.55 -12.89 -17.09
C LEU A 141 27.71 -13.88 -17.23
N GLU A 142 28.72 -13.74 -16.37
CA GLU A 142 29.82 -14.71 -16.30
C GLU A 142 29.29 -16.11 -15.94
N GLU A 143 29.89 -17.14 -16.52
CA GLU A 143 29.63 -18.55 -16.19
C GLU A 143 30.13 -18.83 -14.77
N TYR A 144 29.22 -19.26 -13.89
CA TYR A 144 29.53 -19.49 -12.48
C TYR A 144 29.97 -20.94 -12.21
N GLY A 145 31.11 -21.09 -11.51
CA GLY A 145 31.56 -22.34 -10.87
C GLY A 145 30.87 -22.58 -9.51
N ASP A 146 31.50 -23.31 -8.58
CA ASP A 146 30.96 -23.55 -7.23
C ASP A 146 30.76 -22.22 -6.45
N GLU A 147 29.54 -21.70 -6.45
CA GLU A 147 29.19 -20.42 -5.83
C GLU A 147 28.99 -20.53 -4.32
N ASN A 148 29.57 -19.60 -3.56
CA ASN A 148 29.24 -19.42 -2.14
C ASN A 148 27.94 -18.58 -1.97
N LEU A 149 27.34 -18.62 -0.78
CA LEU A 149 26.09 -17.90 -0.48
C LEU A 149 26.15 -16.40 -0.80
N PHE A 150 27.31 -15.76 -0.55
CA PHE A 150 27.50 -14.35 -0.84
C PHE A 150 27.45 -14.07 -2.35
N GLN A 151 28.06 -14.94 -3.16
CA GLN A 151 28.02 -14.86 -4.62
C GLN A 151 26.59 -15.05 -5.14
N LEU A 152 25.86 -16.07 -4.66
CA LEU A 152 24.45 -16.30 -5.03
C LEU A 152 23.55 -15.13 -4.62
N ALA A 153 23.72 -14.57 -3.42
CA ALA A 153 22.96 -13.40 -2.98
C ALA A 153 23.24 -12.17 -3.85
N ARG A 154 24.51 -11.94 -4.20
CA ARG A 154 24.89 -10.87 -5.13
C ARG A 154 24.36 -11.12 -6.54
N ALA A 155 24.33 -12.37 -7.02
CA ALA A 155 23.73 -12.73 -8.30
C ALA A 155 22.22 -12.45 -8.29
N CYS A 156 21.50 -12.84 -7.23
CA CYS A 156 20.09 -12.50 -7.02
C CYS A 156 19.86 -10.98 -7.01
N GLN A 157 20.70 -10.24 -6.31
CA GLN A 157 20.65 -8.77 -6.31
C GLN A 157 20.85 -8.22 -7.72
N GLY A 158 21.85 -8.71 -8.45
CA GLY A 158 22.09 -8.36 -9.84
C GLY A 158 20.88 -8.64 -10.71
N MET A 159 20.34 -9.86 -10.69
CA MET A 159 19.13 -10.25 -11.43
C MET A 159 17.92 -9.37 -11.09
N ASN A 160 17.76 -8.95 -9.83
CA ASN A 160 16.69 -8.05 -9.44
C ASN A 160 16.85 -6.65 -10.08
N HIS A 161 18.08 -6.14 -10.20
CA HIS A 161 18.35 -4.91 -10.95
C HIS A 161 18.03 -5.09 -12.45
N HIS A 162 18.41 -6.24 -13.03
CA HIS A 162 18.07 -6.57 -14.43
C HIS A 162 16.58 -6.66 -14.65
N LYS A 163 15.82 -7.24 -13.72
CA LYS A 163 14.37 -7.27 -13.76
C LYS A 163 13.79 -5.84 -13.84
N LYS A 164 14.26 -4.92 -12.98
CA LYS A 164 13.83 -3.51 -13.00
C LYS A 164 14.17 -2.82 -14.32
N SER A 165 15.37 -3.06 -14.86
CA SER A 165 15.76 -2.56 -16.19
C SER A 165 14.85 -3.10 -17.29
N PHE A 166 14.61 -4.41 -17.29
CA PHE A 166 13.73 -5.07 -18.22
C PHE A 166 12.29 -4.53 -18.13
N ASP A 167 11.77 -4.34 -16.92
CA ASP A 167 10.43 -3.80 -16.72
C ASP A 167 10.30 -2.37 -17.27
N PHE A 168 11.33 -1.53 -17.08
CA PHE A 168 11.36 -0.19 -17.68
C PHE A 168 11.39 -0.26 -19.22
N GLN A 169 12.29 -1.06 -19.79
CA GLN A 169 12.40 -1.24 -21.25
C GLN A 169 11.11 -1.82 -21.84
N PHE A 170 10.46 -2.75 -21.13
CA PHE A 170 9.18 -3.32 -21.54
C PHE A 170 8.06 -2.27 -21.51
N CYS A 171 8.02 -1.40 -20.49
CA CYS A 171 7.12 -0.24 -20.48
C CYS A 171 7.35 0.66 -21.70
N LEU A 172 8.61 0.98 -22.02
CA LEU A 172 8.94 1.80 -23.19
C LEU A 172 8.56 1.12 -24.50
N ALA A 173 8.77 -0.20 -24.63
CA ALA A 173 8.42 -0.96 -25.83
C ALA A 173 6.91 -0.94 -26.09
N LEU A 174 6.09 -1.15 -25.05
CA LEU A 174 4.64 -1.06 -25.15
C LEU A 174 4.20 0.36 -25.55
N MET A 175 4.78 1.39 -24.93
CA MET A 175 4.49 2.79 -25.25
C MET A 175 4.86 3.12 -26.71
N ARG A 176 6.08 2.74 -27.14
CA ARG A 176 6.56 2.90 -28.53
C ARG A 176 5.63 2.24 -29.53
N LEU A 177 5.15 1.03 -29.24
CA LEU A 177 4.19 0.32 -30.07
C LEU A 177 2.91 1.15 -30.26
N SER A 178 2.37 1.74 -29.19
CA SER A 178 1.19 2.61 -29.29
C SER A 178 1.44 3.83 -30.18
N PHE A 179 2.59 4.49 -30.04
CA PHE A 179 2.98 5.60 -30.93
C PHE A 179 3.14 5.16 -32.38
N LYS A 180 3.71 3.97 -32.63
CA LYS A 180 3.85 3.43 -33.99
C LYS A 180 2.49 3.12 -34.61
N CYS A 181 1.57 2.52 -33.86
CA CYS A 181 0.20 2.28 -34.32
C CYS A 181 -0.54 3.58 -34.64
N ALA A 182 -0.37 4.62 -33.81
CA ALA A 182 -0.94 5.94 -34.06
C ALA A 182 -0.35 6.58 -35.34
N SER A 183 0.96 6.53 -35.51
CA SER A 183 1.64 7.02 -36.71
C SER A 183 1.15 6.32 -38.00
N LEU A 184 0.97 4.99 -37.97
CA LEU A 184 0.42 4.24 -39.10
C LEU A 184 -1.06 4.56 -39.39
N SER A 185 -1.78 5.09 -38.38
CA SER A 185 -3.16 5.56 -38.51
C SER A 185 -3.23 7.07 -38.77
N ASN A 186 -2.12 7.70 -39.17
CA ASN A 186 -2.00 9.14 -39.38
C ASN A 186 -2.49 9.97 -38.18
N TRP A 187 -2.18 9.50 -36.96
CA TRP A 187 -2.56 10.14 -35.68
C TRP A 187 -4.08 10.32 -35.49
N ALA A 188 -4.89 9.56 -36.23
CA ALA A 188 -6.35 9.50 -36.09
C ALA A 188 -6.79 8.24 -35.31
N ASP A 189 -8.08 7.92 -35.35
CA ASP A 189 -8.65 6.75 -34.68
C ASP A 189 -7.92 5.46 -35.08
N VAL A 190 -7.27 4.82 -34.10
CA VAL A 190 -6.42 3.65 -34.34
C VAL A 190 -7.27 2.38 -34.46
N ASN A 191 -7.39 1.87 -35.68
CA ASN A 191 -8.04 0.59 -35.95
C ASN A 191 -7.04 -0.57 -35.88
N ILE A 192 -6.86 -1.13 -34.68
CA ILE A 192 -5.91 -2.22 -34.42
C ILE A 192 -6.16 -3.46 -35.31
N ALA A 193 -7.42 -3.76 -35.64
CA ALA A 193 -7.75 -4.89 -36.50
C ALA A 193 -7.33 -4.68 -37.96
N ALA A 194 -7.40 -3.43 -38.45
CA ALA A 194 -6.85 -3.07 -39.75
C ALA A 194 -5.32 -3.11 -39.73
N LEU A 195 -4.68 -2.55 -38.69
CA LEU A 195 -3.22 -2.56 -38.57
C LEU A 195 -2.64 -3.98 -38.51
N TRP A 196 -3.26 -4.87 -37.74
CA TRP A 196 -2.83 -6.26 -37.66
C TRP A 196 -2.90 -6.96 -39.03
N ARG A 197 -4.03 -6.81 -39.75
CA ARG A 197 -4.20 -7.40 -41.08
C ARG A 197 -3.21 -6.85 -42.11
N ASN A 198 -2.97 -5.55 -42.07
CA ASN A 198 -2.18 -4.86 -43.09
C ASN A 198 -0.67 -4.97 -42.87
N HIS A 199 -0.21 -5.09 -41.62
CA HIS A 199 1.21 -5.00 -41.27
C HIS A 199 1.80 -6.22 -40.58
N LEU A 200 0.99 -7.15 -40.06
CA LEU A 200 1.49 -8.27 -39.26
C LEU A 200 0.99 -9.64 -39.73
N ALA A 201 -0.21 -9.74 -40.32
CA ALA A 201 -0.81 -11.04 -40.64
C ALA A 201 0.02 -11.93 -41.57
N ASN A 202 0.92 -11.33 -42.37
CA ASN A 202 1.78 -12.03 -43.33
C ASN A 202 3.23 -12.22 -42.83
N GLU A 203 3.54 -11.76 -41.61
CA GLU A 203 4.88 -11.93 -41.02
C GLU A 203 5.10 -13.37 -40.54
N GLN A 204 6.36 -13.75 -40.35
CA GLN A 204 6.71 -15.05 -39.76
C GLN A 204 6.41 -15.03 -38.26
N ASP A 205 5.57 -15.96 -37.79
CA ASP A 205 5.11 -16.06 -36.38
C ASP A 205 4.52 -14.74 -35.82
N PRO A 206 3.44 -14.22 -36.42
CA PRO A 206 2.92 -12.92 -36.03
C PRO A 206 2.23 -13.00 -34.67
N PRO A 207 2.35 -11.96 -33.82
CA PRO A 207 1.61 -11.92 -32.58
C PRO A 207 0.11 -12.01 -32.89
N SER A 208 -0.66 -12.70 -32.03
CA SER A 208 -2.10 -12.74 -32.22
C SER A 208 -2.71 -11.33 -32.18
N TYR A 209 -3.81 -11.11 -32.91
CA TYR A 209 -4.57 -9.86 -32.85
C TYR A 209 -4.91 -9.46 -31.40
N ARG A 210 -5.23 -10.45 -30.57
CA ARG A 210 -5.49 -10.26 -29.15
C ARG A 210 -4.28 -9.66 -28.43
N ASN A 211 -3.09 -10.25 -28.62
CA ASN A 211 -1.86 -9.75 -27.99
C ASN A 211 -1.56 -8.33 -28.44
N LEU A 212 -1.66 -8.03 -29.74
CA LEU A 212 -1.44 -6.67 -30.25
C LEU A 212 -2.40 -5.66 -29.62
N ARG A 213 -3.70 -6.01 -29.53
CA ARG A 213 -4.72 -5.17 -28.91
C ARG A 213 -4.44 -4.94 -27.42
N GLU A 214 -4.04 -5.97 -26.70
CA GLU A 214 -3.68 -5.87 -25.28
C GLU A 214 -2.42 -5.00 -25.11
N TRP A 215 -1.38 -5.21 -25.91
CA TRP A 215 -0.15 -4.41 -25.85
C TRP A 215 -0.40 -2.94 -26.19
N TYR A 216 -1.22 -2.66 -27.22
CA TYR A 216 -1.60 -1.29 -27.56
C TYR A 216 -2.34 -0.60 -26.41
N ALA A 217 -3.30 -1.28 -25.79
CA ALA A 217 -4.06 -0.74 -24.66
C ALA A 217 -3.18 -0.52 -23.41
N ARG A 218 -2.18 -1.38 -23.19
CA ARG A 218 -1.21 -1.22 -22.11
C ARG A 218 -0.25 -0.06 -22.37
N GLY A 219 0.24 0.08 -23.59
CA GLY A 219 1.11 1.18 -24.01
C GLY A 219 0.43 2.53 -23.93
N THR A 220 -0.86 2.64 -24.28
CA THR A 220 -1.61 3.89 -24.12
C THR A 220 -1.78 4.28 -22.65
N LYS A 221 -2.02 3.33 -21.73
CA LYS A 221 -2.04 3.61 -20.28
C LYS A 221 -0.71 4.17 -19.78
N LEU A 222 0.40 3.56 -20.19
CA LEU A 222 1.75 4.02 -19.82
C LEU A 222 2.04 5.41 -20.40
N ALA A 223 1.64 5.67 -21.64
CA ALA A 223 1.75 7.00 -22.24
C ALA A 223 0.94 8.05 -21.46
N ARG A 224 -0.26 7.70 -20.95
CA ARG A 224 -1.06 8.60 -20.10
C ARG A 224 -0.42 8.87 -18.75
N LEU A 225 0.17 7.85 -18.14
CA LEU A 225 0.92 8.05 -16.90
C LEU A 225 2.16 8.96 -17.13
N ALA A 226 2.85 8.78 -18.26
CA ALA A 226 3.96 9.65 -18.67
C ALA A 226 3.51 11.08 -19.03
N GLU A 227 2.32 11.26 -19.61
CA GLU A 227 1.69 12.59 -19.75
C GLU A 227 1.48 13.26 -18.38
N GLY A 228 1.19 12.48 -17.34
CA GLY A 228 1.06 12.95 -15.97
C GLY A 228 2.39 13.39 -15.34
N GLY A 229 3.36 12.48 -15.27
CA GLY A 229 4.60 12.65 -14.50
C GLY A 229 5.91 12.53 -15.30
N SER A 230 5.86 12.76 -16.62
CA SER A 230 6.95 12.47 -17.57
C SER A 230 7.34 10.98 -17.59
N VAL A 231 8.31 10.60 -18.44
CA VAL A 231 8.82 9.23 -18.51
C VAL A 231 9.53 8.81 -17.21
N TYR A 232 9.96 9.78 -16.40
CA TYR A 232 10.45 9.54 -15.05
C TYR A 232 9.45 8.81 -14.15
N MET A 233 8.15 9.01 -14.36
CA MET A 233 7.12 8.23 -13.67
C MET A 233 7.17 6.74 -14.05
N LEU A 234 7.49 6.41 -15.31
CA LEU A 234 7.65 5.01 -15.76
C LEU A 234 8.95 4.39 -15.22
N LEU A 235 10.01 5.19 -15.09
CA LEU A 235 11.25 4.76 -14.46
C LEU A 235 11.03 4.41 -12.99
N TRP A 236 10.33 5.28 -12.25
CA TRP A 236 9.97 5.03 -10.86
C TRP A 236 9.05 3.81 -10.71
N LEU A 237 8.08 3.66 -11.62
CA LEU A 237 7.19 2.49 -11.66
C LEU A 237 7.96 1.17 -11.78
N ALA A 238 8.97 1.12 -12.66
CA ALA A 238 9.81 -0.05 -12.84
C ALA A 238 10.71 -0.29 -11.62
N TYR A 239 11.28 0.77 -11.04
CA TYR A 239 12.10 0.67 -9.83
C TYR A 239 11.32 0.10 -8.63
N ALA A 240 10.06 0.54 -8.48
CA ALA A 240 9.15 0.13 -7.43
C ALA A 240 8.47 -1.23 -7.66
N ASP A 241 8.74 -1.91 -8.79
CA ASP A 241 8.07 -3.16 -9.18
C ASP A 241 6.52 -3.02 -9.26
N LEU A 242 6.05 -1.83 -9.62
CA LEU A 242 4.62 -1.48 -9.67
C LEU A 242 4.05 -1.51 -11.09
N ARG A 243 4.80 -2.02 -12.08
CA ARG A 243 4.36 -2.11 -13.48
C ARG A 243 3.05 -2.89 -13.62
N ALA A 244 2.99 -4.10 -13.06
CA ALA A 244 1.83 -4.99 -13.23
C ALA A 244 0.52 -4.35 -12.71
N PRO A 245 0.47 -3.80 -11.49
CA PRO A 245 -0.73 -3.10 -11.00
C PRO A 245 -1.28 -2.02 -11.95
N ILE A 246 -0.43 -1.23 -12.60
CA ILE A 246 -0.87 -0.17 -13.54
C ILE A 246 -1.31 -0.73 -14.88
N VAL A 247 -0.50 -1.63 -15.44
CA VAL A 247 -0.72 -2.17 -16.78
C VAL A 247 -1.99 -3.04 -16.82
N GLU A 248 -2.26 -3.77 -15.74
CA GLU A 248 -3.39 -4.69 -15.60
C GLU A 248 -4.65 -4.01 -15.04
N ALA A 249 -4.55 -2.83 -14.44
CA ALA A 249 -5.72 -2.12 -13.92
C ALA A 249 -6.76 -1.81 -15.00
N ASP A 250 -8.02 -2.14 -14.73
CA ASP A 250 -9.13 -1.78 -15.61
C ASP A 250 -9.56 -0.31 -15.42
N GLY A 251 -10.18 0.26 -16.46
CA GLY A 251 -10.79 1.58 -16.40
C GLY A 251 -9.80 2.74 -16.46
N ASN A 252 -10.05 3.76 -15.64
CA ASN A 252 -9.43 5.10 -15.78
C ASN A 252 -8.25 5.34 -14.83
N LEU A 253 -7.73 4.31 -14.14
CA LEU A 253 -6.70 4.49 -13.09
C LEU A 253 -5.51 5.34 -13.56
N ALA A 254 -4.92 5.04 -14.72
CA ALA A 254 -3.79 5.78 -15.25
C ALA A 254 -4.14 7.25 -15.59
N MET A 255 -5.37 7.51 -16.04
CA MET A 255 -5.86 8.86 -16.35
C MET A 255 -6.12 9.65 -15.07
N ASP A 256 -6.74 9.02 -14.08
CA ASP A 256 -7.03 9.65 -12.78
C ASP A 256 -5.71 10.03 -12.09
N ILE A 257 -4.72 9.13 -12.07
CA ILE A 257 -3.37 9.43 -11.58
C ILE A 257 -2.74 10.57 -12.39
N ALA A 258 -2.78 10.50 -13.72
CA ALA A 258 -2.17 11.54 -14.56
C ALA A 258 -2.77 12.94 -14.29
N ASN A 259 -4.08 13.02 -14.07
CA ASN A 259 -4.75 14.28 -13.75
C ASN A 259 -4.34 14.83 -12.38
N ILE A 260 -4.25 13.97 -11.37
CA ILE A 260 -3.79 14.36 -10.02
C ILE A 260 -2.32 14.80 -10.07
N LEU A 261 -1.47 14.12 -10.84
CA LEU A 261 -0.08 14.55 -11.03
C LEU A 261 -0.01 15.94 -11.68
N ARG A 262 -0.86 16.21 -12.67
CA ARG A 262 -0.83 17.48 -13.41
C ARG A 262 -1.35 18.66 -12.59
N CYS A 263 -2.40 18.45 -11.81
CA CYS A 263 -3.03 19.51 -11.01
C CYS A 263 -3.41 18.96 -9.63
N PRO A 264 -2.43 18.74 -8.72
CA PRO A 264 -2.70 18.19 -7.40
C PRO A 264 -3.41 19.21 -6.51
N ASP A 265 -4.50 18.80 -5.85
CA ASP A 265 -5.22 19.68 -4.93
C ASP A 265 -4.40 19.88 -3.63
N PRO A 266 -4.00 21.13 -3.27
CA PRO A 266 -3.25 21.38 -2.05
C PRO A 266 -4.01 20.99 -0.77
N ASP A 267 -5.33 20.91 -0.83
CA ASP A 267 -6.18 20.61 0.32
C ASP A 267 -6.42 19.10 0.48
N SER A 268 -6.10 18.28 -0.53
CA SER A 268 -6.28 16.83 -0.47
C SER A 268 -5.01 16.11 0.03
N PRO A 269 -5.13 15.00 0.78
CA PRO A 269 -3.97 14.22 1.21
C PRO A 269 -3.13 13.69 0.05
N VAL A 270 -3.77 13.32 -1.06
CA VAL A 270 -3.08 12.80 -2.24
C VAL A 270 -2.39 13.92 -3.01
N GLY A 271 -3.01 15.09 -3.12
CA GLY A 271 -2.38 16.25 -3.75
C GLY A 271 -1.19 16.77 -2.94
N LYS A 272 -1.27 16.81 -1.60
CA LYS A 272 -0.11 17.07 -0.72
C LYS A 272 1.01 16.06 -0.95
N LEU A 273 0.69 14.76 -0.96
CA LEU A 273 1.66 13.71 -1.26
C LEU A 273 2.37 13.94 -2.61
N VAL A 274 1.62 14.33 -3.64
CA VAL A 274 2.21 14.61 -4.96
C VAL A 274 3.14 15.82 -4.92
N ARG A 275 2.73 16.91 -4.25
CA ARG A 275 3.50 18.16 -4.15
C ARG A 275 4.77 18.01 -3.32
N GLU A 276 4.69 17.27 -2.22
CA GLU A 276 5.78 17.16 -1.25
C GLU A 276 6.74 16.01 -1.57
N ASN A 277 6.26 14.94 -2.21
CA ASN A 277 7.06 13.74 -2.45
C ASN A 277 7.24 13.43 -3.93
N VAL A 278 6.16 13.35 -4.71
CA VAL A 278 6.23 12.83 -6.09
C VAL A 278 6.96 13.79 -7.03
N ILE A 279 6.51 15.05 -7.11
CA ILE A 279 7.10 16.06 -7.99
C ILE A 279 8.56 16.34 -7.61
N PRO A 280 8.90 16.52 -6.32
CA PRO A 280 10.28 16.72 -5.94
C PRO A 280 11.17 15.49 -6.25
N THR A 281 10.63 14.27 -6.20
CA THR A 281 11.36 13.06 -6.63
C THR A 281 11.58 13.03 -8.13
N ILE A 282 10.60 13.46 -8.93
CA ILE A 282 10.77 13.62 -10.38
C ILE A 282 11.83 14.67 -10.69
N ALA A 283 11.77 15.84 -10.05
CA ALA A 283 12.78 16.90 -10.22
C ALA A 283 14.20 16.36 -9.95
N TYR A 284 14.37 15.64 -8.84
CA TYR A 284 15.64 14.99 -8.50
C TYR A 284 16.11 14.00 -9.60
N MET A 285 15.22 13.15 -10.13
CA MET A 285 15.58 12.24 -11.22
C MET A 285 15.92 12.98 -12.53
N CYS A 286 15.26 14.09 -12.81
CA CYS A 286 15.55 14.94 -13.97
C CYS A 286 16.96 15.53 -13.90
N GLU A 287 17.38 16.01 -12.72
CA GLU A 287 18.73 16.54 -12.49
C GLU A 287 19.79 15.45 -12.56
N ASP A 288 19.57 14.33 -11.87
CA ASP A 288 20.57 13.29 -11.71
C ASP A 288 20.73 12.40 -12.96
N CYS A 289 19.65 12.27 -13.73
CA CYS A 289 19.58 11.37 -14.86
C CYS A 289 18.77 11.98 -16.01
N PRO A 290 19.33 12.95 -16.75
CA PRO A 290 18.65 13.56 -17.89
C PRO A 290 18.41 12.53 -19.00
N ILE A 291 17.14 12.32 -19.37
CA ILE A 291 16.75 11.41 -20.46
C ILE A 291 16.24 12.24 -21.64
N GLN A 292 16.81 12.03 -22.82
CA GLN A 292 16.33 12.66 -24.06
C GLN A 292 15.19 11.88 -24.68
N LEU A 293 14.25 12.57 -25.34
CA LEU A 293 13.12 11.95 -26.03
C LEU A 293 13.58 10.99 -27.14
N GLY A 294 14.70 11.29 -27.81
CA GLY A 294 15.32 10.43 -28.82
C GLY A 294 15.81 9.08 -28.28
N HIS A 295 16.10 8.99 -26.98
CA HIS A 295 16.41 7.71 -26.33
C HIS A 295 15.17 6.86 -26.09
N ILE A 296 13.97 7.47 -26.13
CA ILE A 296 12.71 6.84 -25.74
C ILE A 296 11.80 6.60 -26.94
N LEU A 297 11.88 7.41 -27.99
CA LEU A 297 11.09 7.22 -29.20
C LEU A 297 11.97 7.26 -30.46
N PRO A 298 11.65 6.46 -31.49
CA PRO A 298 12.34 6.53 -32.77
C PRO A 298 12.32 7.96 -33.33
N THR A 299 13.46 8.39 -33.87
CA THR A 299 13.61 9.74 -34.44
C THR A 299 12.58 10.05 -35.53
N ALA A 300 12.14 9.03 -36.30
CA ALA A 300 11.10 9.20 -37.31
C ALA A 300 9.75 9.67 -36.71
N ILE A 301 9.39 9.16 -35.53
CA ILE A 301 8.16 9.55 -34.83
C ILE A 301 8.28 10.99 -34.32
N LEU A 302 9.43 11.34 -33.71
CA LEU A 302 9.68 12.69 -33.20
C LEU A 302 9.66 13.74 -34.32
N ARG A 303 10.30 13.45 -35.46
CA ARG A 303 10.26 14.33 -36.64
C ARG A 303 8.84 14.53 -37.18
N ALA A 304 8.03 13.47 -37.21
CA ALA A 304 6.62 13.57 -37.64
C ALA A 304 5.76 14.45 -36.72
N LEU A 305 6.20 14.65 -35.47
CA LEU A 305 5.56 15.51 -34.48
C LEU A 305 6.27 16.86 -34.30
N HIS A 306 7.28 17.16 -35.12
CA HIS A 306 8.12 18.36 -35.02
C HIS A 306 8.83 18.53 -33.67
N ILE A 307 9.29 17.42 -33.08
CA ILE A 307 10.03 17.39 -31.81
C ILE A 307 11.50 17.02 -32.08
N ALA A 308 12.42 17.73 -31.44
CA ALA A 308 13.84 17.48 -31.57
C ALA A 308 14.26 16.24 -30.74
N PRO A 309 15.07 15.32 -31.26
CA PRO A 309 15.48 14.11 -30.52
C PRO A 309 16.28 14.39 -29.24
N ASP A 310 17.01 15.51 -29.20
CA ASP A 310 17.81 15.96 -28.07
C ASP A 310 17.00 16.68 -26.98
N THR A 311 15.70 16.92 -27.21
CA THR A 311 14.81 17.46 -26.18
C THR A 311 14.75 16.53 -24.98
N LEU A 312 14.95 17.09 -23.77
CA LEU A 312 14.87 16.35 -22.52
C LEU A 312 13.43 15.98 -22.17
N CYS A 313 13.23 14.84 -21.52
CA CYS A 313 11.92 14.42 -21.03
C CYS A 313 11.40 15.31 -19.90
N CYS A 314 12.28 16.07 -19.24
CA CYS A 314 11.90 17.08 -18.27
C CYS A 314 11.34 18.36 -18.91
N ASP A 315 11.47 18.56 -20.23
CA ASP A 315 10.70 19.57 -20.97
C ASP A 315 9.22 19.15 -20.98
N LEU A 316 8.52 19.59 -19.94
CA LEU A 316 7.14 19.20 -19.69
C LEU A 316 6.19 19.71 -20.77
N ASP A 317 6.46 20.88 -21.37
CA ASP A 317 5.64 21.39 -22.47
C ASP A 317 5.77 20.52 -23.72
N THR A 318 7.00 20.15 -24.08
CA THR A 318 7.22 19.25 -25.22
C THR A 318 6.74 17.84 -24.93
N SER A 319 6.95 17.33 -23.72
CA SER A 319 6.44 16.04 -23.26
C SER A 319 4.90 16.00 -23.31
N ASP A 320 4.23 17.04 -22.83
CA ASP A 320 2.76 17.16 -22.83
C ASP A 320 2.22 17.17 -24.27
N ARG A 321 2.86 17.92 -25.18
CA ARG A 321 2.52 17.90 -26.62
C ARG A 321 2.70 16.50 -27.21
N LEU A 322 3.82 15.85 -26.92
CA LEU A 322 4.12 14.50 -27.41
C LEU A 322 3.06 13.49 -26.98
N PHE A 323 2.81 13.36 -25.67
CA PHE A 323 1.87 12.36 -25.16
C PHE A 323 0.42 12.71 -25.49
N GLY A 324 0.10 14.00 -25.56
CA GLY A 324 -1.22 14.49 -25.98
C GLY A 324 -1.59 14.16 -27.43
N THR A 325 -0.61 13.88 -28.30
CA THR A 325 -0.86 13.47 -29.70
C THR A 325 -1.41 12.05 -29.83
N LEU A 326 -1.25 11.19 -28.82
CA LEU A 326 -1.65 9.81 -28.90
C LEU A 326 -3.19 9.70 -28.88
N PRO A 327 -3.83 9.13 -29.93
CA PRO A 327 -5.27 9.01 -30.00
C PRO A 327 -5.83 8.26 -28.80
N SER A 328 -6.86 8.82 -28.17
CA SER A 328 -7.49 8.25 -27.00
C SER A 328 -8.99 8.49 -27.04
N ASN A 329 -9.76 7.44 -26.78
CA ASN A 329 -11.22 7.51 -26.60
C ASN A 329 -11.58 8.00 -25.20
N SER A 330 -10.75 8.87 -24.61
CA SER A 330 -10.90 9.41 -23.26
C SER A 330 -10.86 10.93 -23.29
N PHE A 331 -11.19 11.54 -22.15
CA PHE A 331 -11.08 12.98 -21.99
C PHE A 331 -9.62 13.42 -22.09
N ARG A 332 -9.41 14.66 -22.51
CA ARG A 332 -8.09 15.29 -22.44
C ARG A 332 -7.68 15.42 -20.98
N SER A 333 -6.39 15.21 -20.70
CA SER A 333 -5.84 15.44 -19.37
C SER A 333 -5.94 16.92 -18.98
N LEU A 334 -6.02 17.17 -17.68
CA LEU A 334 -6.04 18.52 -17.12
C LEU A 334 -4.78 19.30 -17.52
N PRO A 335 -4.80 20.64 -17.62
CA PRO A 335 -3.57 21.41 -17.76
C PRO A 335 -2.67 21.19 -16.52
N ARG A 336 -1.35 21.27 -16.72
CA ARG A 336 -0.38 21.18 -15.62
C ARG A 336 -0.38 22.47 -14.82
N SER A 337 -0.38 22.37 -13.48
CA SER A 337 -0.24 23.51 -12.57
C SER A 337 1.21 24.02 -12.66
N ALA A 338 1.38 25.22 -13.22
CA ALA A 338 2.69 25.80 -13.51
C ALA A 338 3.50 26.08 -12.25
N ASP A 339 2.83 26.59 -11.22
CA ASP A 339 3.35 26.85 -9.88
C ASP A 339 3.82 25.57 -9.18
N THR A 340 3.07 24.48 -9.30
CA THR A 340 3.41 23.21 -8.63
C THR A 340 4.58 22.49 -9.31
N TRP A 341 4.73 22.63 -10.63
CA TRP A 341 5.78 21.97 -11.42
C TRP A 341 7.00 22.85 -11.71
N GLU A 342 7.07 24.05 -11.12
CA GLU A 342 8.14 25.03 -11.33
C GLU A 342 9.54 24.44 -11.11
N SER A 343 9.71 23.62 -10.06
CA SER A 343 10.98 22.97 -9.75
C SER A 343 11.53 22.11 -10.88
N VAL A 344 10.66 21.45 -11.66
CA VAL A 344 11.07 20.65 -12.81
C VAL A 344 11.39 21.54 -14.02
N ASN A 345 10.60 22.60 -14.22
CA ASN A 345 10.79 23.53 -15.34
C ASN A 345 12.10 24.32 -15.22
N ASN A 346 12.52 24.66 -14.00
CA ASN A 346 13.74 25.44 -13.76
C ASN A 346 15.03 24.66 -14.12
N ILE A 347 15.03 23.33 -14.03
CA ILE A 347 16.19 22.48 -14.37
C ILE A 347 16.66 22.72 -15.82
N ILE A 348 15.73 22.97 -16.73
CA ILE A 348 16.03 23.18 -18.16
C ILE A 348 16.78 24.51 -18.37
N GLN A 349 16.53 25.50 -17.52
CA GLN A 349 17.15 26.82 -17.64
C GLN A 349 18.60 26.83 -17.15
N GLU A 350 18.95 25.92 -16.23
CA GLU A 350 20.25 25.93 -15.55
C GLU A 350 21.28 24.93 -16.09
N GLN A 351 20.90 23.93 -16.90
CA GLN A 351 21.86 22.93 -17.40
C GLN A 351 22.64 23.37 -18.65
N PRO A 352 24.00 23.46 -18.60
CA PRO A 352 24.83 23.51 -19.80
C PRO A 352 24.79 22.13 -20.50
N ARG A 353 24.70 22.14 -21.83
CA ARG A 353 24.51 20.98 -22.74
C ARG A 353 25.65 19.93 -22.71
N SER A 354 25.98 19.33 -21.58
CA SER A 354 27.05 18.34 -21.53
C SER A 354 26.71 17.14 -20.64
N ILE A 355 26.86 15.97 -21.26
CA ILE A 355 26.84 14.59 -20.75
C ILE A 355 25.47 13.90 -20.87
N SER A 356 25.35 13.05 -21.88
CA SER A 356 24.52 11.84 -21.82
C SER A 356 25.30 10.67 -22.37
N THR A 357 25.44 9.60 -21.58
CA THR A 357 25.60 8.25 -22.14
C THR A 357 24.30 7.89 -22.86
N PRO A 358 24.34 7.48 -24.14
CA PRO A 358 23.12 7.08 -24.83
C PRO A 358 22.54 5.82 -24.19
N LEU A 359 21.21 5.77 -24.03
CA LEU A 359 20.53 4.47 -23.92
C LEU A 359 20.82 3.71 -25.21
N THR A 360 21.36 2.51 -25.11
CA THR A 360 21.50 1.63 -26.26
C THR A 360 20.10 1.49 -26.89
N PRO A 361 19.90 1.91 -28.15
CA PRO A 361 18.65 1.67 -28.84
C PRO A 361 18.38 0.16 -28.80
N LEU A 362 17.15 -0.26 -28.50
CA LEU A 362 16.71 -1.59 -28.91
C LEU A 362 16.87 -1.61 -30.43
N THR A 363 17.90 -2.32 -30.91
CA THR A 363 18.32 -2.38 -32.31
C THR A 363 17.10 -2.55 -33.22
N GLU A 364 17.04 -1.82 -34.34
CA GLU A 364 16.18 -2.22 -35.45
C GLU A 364 16.59 -3.65 -35.82
N LEU A 365 15.67 -4.61 -35.65
CA LEU A 365 15.82 -5.99 -36.12
C LEU A 365 15.91 -5.96 -37.65
N SER A 366 17.11 -5.71 -38.18
CA SER A 366 17.45 -5.93 -39.57
C SER A 366 18.93 -6.29 -39.65
N GLU A 367 19.14 -7.55 -40.06
CA GLU A 367 20.38 -8.15 -40.55
C GLU A 367 21.52 -8.37 -39.53
N LEU A 368 21.58 -9.61 -39.01
CA LEU A 368 22.76 -10.17 -38.37
C LEU A 368 23.80 -10.57 -39.42
N ASP A 369 24.90 -9.82 -39.50
CA ASP A 369 26.13 -10.25 -40.19
C ASP A 369 26.93 -11.21 -39.26
N PRO A 370 27.28 -12.44 -39.68
CA PRO A 370 28.00 -13.41 -38.84
C PRO A 370 29.51 -13.13 -38.63
N SER A 371 30.08 -12.04 -39.12
CA SER A 371 31.52 -11.99 -39.40
C SER A 371 32.35 -10.93 -38.66
N LEU A 372 32.22 -10.78 -37.33
CA LEU A 372 33.24 -10.05 -36.54
C LEU A 372 33.57 -10.74 -35.21
N ARG A 373 34.53 -11.67 -35.26
CA ARG A 373 35.33 -12.07 -34.10
C ARG A 373 36.62 -11.23 -34.09
N GLN A 374 36.81 -10.43 -33.06
CA GLN A 374 38.13 -9.88 -32.70
C GLN A 374 38.42 -10.11 -31.20
N PRO A 375 39.70 -10.20 -30.82
CA PRO A 375 40.13 -10.74 -29.53
C PRO A 375 40.08 -9.70 -28.39
N THR A 376 39.77 -10.24 -27.21
CA THR A 376 39.67 -9.59 -25.90
C THR A 376 40.98 -8.93 -25.43
N PRO A 377 40.96 -7.67 -24.94
CA PRO A 377 41.95 -7.19 -24.00
C PRO A 377 41.55 -7.49 -22.55
N GLN A 378 42.54 -7.83 -21.72
CA GLN A 378 42.38 -8.26 -20.33
C GLN A 378 41.82 -7.16 -19.40
N PRO A 379 41.11 -7.53 -18.31
CA PRO A 379 40.50 -6.55 -17.42
C PRO A 379 41.52 -5.96 -16.44
N VAL A 380 41.54 -4.63 -16.37
CA VAL A 380 42.11 -3.87 -15.26
C VAL A 380 41.15 -3.99 -14.08
N VAL A 381 41.60 -4.68 -13.03
CA VAL A 381 40.86 -4.81 -11.77
C VAL A 381 40.84 -3.46 -11.07
N VAL A 382 39.69 -2.78 -11.07
CA VAL A 382 39.43 -1.62 -10.22
C VAL A 382 38.61 -2.10 -9.02
N SER A 383 39.27 -2.29 -7.88
CA SER A 383 38.66 -2.64 -6.61
C SER A 383 37.96 -1.41 -6.01
N ILE A 384 36.64 -1.30 -6.23
CA ILE A 384 35.80 -0.30 -5.55
C ILE A 384 35.14 -0.97 -4.35
N TRP A 385 35.63 -0.61 -3.16
CA TRP A 385 35.04 -0.96 -1.89
C TRP A 385 33.69 -0.26 -1.74
N TYR A 386 32.61 -1.03 -1.67
CA TYR A 386 31.31 -0.51 -1.26
C TYR A 386 31.09 -0.88 0.21
N GLN A 387 31.26 0.12 1.06
CA GLN A 387 30.66 0.13 2.39
C GLN A 387 29.15 0.14 2.21
N THR A 388 28.48 -0.86 2.77
CA THR A 388 27.05 -0.83 3.03
C THR A 388 26.71 0.52 3.67
N PRO A 389 25.65 1.22 3.26
CA PRO A 389 25.20 2.39 4.00
C PRO A 389 24.79 1.90 5.39
N GLN A 390 25.71 2.02 6.35
CA GLN A 390 25.33 2.00 7.74
C GLN A 390 24.40 3.19 7.90
N ALA A 391 23.13 2.91 8.17
CA ALA A 391 22.23 3.88 8.74
C ALA A 391 23.03 4.65 9.80
N GLN A 392 23.09 5.98 9.68
CA GLN A 392 23.72 6.83 10.67
C GLN A 392 22.96 6.69 12.00
N GLN A 393 23.25 5.63 12.75
CA GLN A 393 22.81 5.43 14.13
C GLN A 393 23.89 5.99 15.05
N ASN A 394 24.03 7.31 15.06
CA ASN A 394 24.82 8.03 16.06
C ASN A 394 23.92 8.81 17.02
N SER A 395 22.87 8.16 17.52
CA SER A 395 22.21 8.59 18.74
C SER A 395 22.27 7.42 19.72
N THR A 396 23.22 7.46 20.65
CA THR A 396 23.20 6.64 21.86
C THR A 396 21.98 7.05 22.67
N GLY A 397 20.82 6.49 22.33
CA GLY A 397 19.57 6.74 23.02
C GLY A 397 19.67 6.41 24.50
N VAL A 398 19.26 7.32 25.37
CA VAL A 398 19.25 7.06 26.81
C VAL A 398 18.08 6.13 27.13
N THR A 399 18.38 4.87 27.41
CA THR A 399 17.40 3.91 27.93
C THR A 399 17.32 4.03 29.45
N VAL A 400 16.12 4.31 29.95
CA VAL A 400 15.80 4.31 31.39
C VAL A 400 15.19 2.97 31.76
N THR A 401 15.74 2.29 32.76
CA THR A 401 15.20 1.04 33.29
C THR A 401 14.70 1.23 34.71
N LEU A 402 13.43 0.91 34.94
CA LEU A 402 12.76 0.95 36.23
C LEU A 402 12.31 -0.44 36.64
N VAL A 403 12.36 -0.72 37.93
CA VAL A 403 11.87 -1.97 38.53
C VAL A 403 10.58 -1.67 39.29
N ALA A 404 9.49 -2.32 38.90
CA ALA A 404 8.22 -2.28 39.60
C ALA A 404 8.15 -3.38 40.67
N GLY A 405 7.35 -3.15 41.71
CA GLY A 405 7.15 -4.13 42.79
C GLY A 405 6.34 -5.37 42.40
N PHE A 406 5.99 -5.55 41.12
CA PHE A 406 5.16 -6.66 40.64
C PHE A 406 5.94 -8.00 40.63
N ASP A 407 5.31 -9.08 41.10
CA ASP A 407 5.82 -10.45 40.96
C ASP A 407 4.93 -11.26 40.00
N PRO A 408 5.42 -11.64 38.81
CA PRO A 408 4.64 -12.41 37.84
C PRO A 408 4.26 -13.82 38.33
N LEU A 409 4.99 -14.39 39.30
CA LEU A 409 4.74 -15.75 39.76
C LEU A 409 3.68 -15.85 40.86
N GLN A 410 3.20 -14.72 41.39
CA GLN A 410 2.10 -14.74 42.35
C GLN A 410 0.83 -15.32 41.72
N LEU A 411 0.19 -16.28 42.38
CA LEU A 411 -0.99 -16.99 41.85
C LEU A 411 -2.12 -16.04 41.45
N HIS A 412 -2.27 -14.94 42.20
CA HIS A 412 -3.25 -13.89 41.89
C HIS A 412 -2.97 -13.18 40.55
N ASN A 413 -1.70 -12.98 40.21
CA ASN A 413 -1.27 -12.31 38.98
C ASN A 413 -1.32 -13.24 37.75
N GLN A 414 -1.37 -14.57 37.96
CA GLN A 414 -1.47 -15.57 36.89
C GLN A 414 -2.90 -15.76 36.37
N ARG A 415 -3.93 -15.22 37.03
CA ARG A 415 -5.34 -15.41 36.66
C ARG A 415 -6.02 -14.08 36.37
N PHE A 416 -6.84 -14.08 35.31
CA PHE A 416 -7.75 -12.98 35.04
C PHE A 416 -9.14 -13.52 34.78
N GLU A 417 -10.13 -13.00 35.51
CA GLU A 417 -11.53 -13.32 35.30
C GLU A 417 -12.21 -12.14 34.59
N PRO A 418 -12.30 -12.15 33.24
CA PRO A 418 -13.01 -11.11 32.53
C PRO A 418 -14.50 -11.13 32.89
N PRO A 419 -15.16 -9.97 32.97
CA PRO A 419 -16.60 -9.91 33.06
C PRO A 419 -17.26 -10.67 31.89
N ARG A 420 -18.30 -11.45 32.18
CA ARG A 420 -18.85 -12.42 31.21
C ARG A 420 -19.93 -11.82 30.32
N SER A 421 -20.57 -10.73 30.75
CA SER A 421 -21.60 -10.04 29.98
C SER A 421 -21.08 -8.77 29.32
N ARG A 422 -21.74 -8.34 28.23
CA ARG A 422 -21.40 -7.09 27.54
C ARG A 422 -21.61 -5.90 28.48
N GLU A 423 -22.70 -5.92 29.23
CA GLU A 423 -23.09 -4.86 30.16
C GLU A 423 -22.09 -4.72 31.31
N GLU A 424 -21.62 -5.84 31.88
CA GLU A 424 -20.56 -5.80 32.89
C GLU A 424 -19.25 -5.28 32.32
N ASN A 425 -18.88 -5.67 31.10
CA ASN A 425 -17.68 -5.18 30.44
C ASN A 425 -17.73 -3.66 30.19
N VAL A 426 -18.89 -3.13 29.77
CA VAL A 426 -19.09 -1.69 29.63
C VAL A 426 -18.93 -0.99 30.99
N ARG A 427 -19.65 -1.46 32.03
CA ARG A 427 -19.54 -0.88 33.38
C ARG A 427 -18.12 -0.92 33.94
N TRP A 428 -17.44 -2.05 33.74
CA TRP A 428 -16.06 -2.22 34.15
C TRP A 428 -15.14 -1.23 33.42
N THR A 429 -15.32 -1.09 32.10
CA THR A 429 -14.53 -0.16 31.27
C THR A 429 -14.74 1.29 31.72
N GLU A 430 -15.98 1.71 31.95
CA GLU A 430 -16.29 3.06 32.48
C GLU A 430 -15.65 3.30 33.86
N ASN A 431 -15.69 2.31 34.74
CA ASN A 431 -15.04 2.41 36.04
C ASN A 431 -13.51 2.53 35.92
N GLN A 432 -12.88 1.73 35.06
CA GLN A 432 -11.44 1.83 34.81
C GLN A 432 -11.06 3.17 34.18
N ARG A 433 -11.87 3.72 33.27
CA ARG A 433 -11.64 5.04 32.68
C ARG A 433 -11.60 6.13 33.76
N ARG A 434 -12.55 6.12 34.70
CA ARG A 434 -12.57 7.07 35.83
C ARG A 434 -11.31 6.97 36.70
N LEU A 435 -10.87 5.75 37.00
CA LEU A 435 -9.66 5.51 37.78
C LEU A 435 -8.39 5.97 37.04
N ALA A 436 -8.33 5.76 35.72
CA ALA A 436 -7.22 6.23 34.89
C ALA A 436 -7.20 7.76 34.74
N GLN A 437 -8.35 8.42 34.70
CA GLN A 437 -8.43 9.89 34.73
C GLN A 437 -7.93 10.47 36.05
N ALA A 438 -8.16 9.76 37.17
CA ALA A 438 -7.65 10.13 38.49
C ALA A 438 -6.21 9.62 38.76
N ALA A 439 -5.48 9.18 37.74
CA ALA A 439 -4.13 8.65 37.88
C ALA A 439 -3.17 9.73 38.41
N THR A 440 -2.25 9.31 39.29
CA THR A 440 -1.15 10.16 39.73
C THR A 440 -0.17 10.37 38.58
N VAL A 441 0.23 11.62 38.34
CA VAL A 441 1.22 11.99 37.32
C VAL A 441 2.54 12.27 38.04
N PRO A 442 3.59 11.44 37.87
CA PRO A 442 4.89 11.73 38.45
C PRO A 442 5.53 12.93 37.74
N THR A 443 6.28 13.71 38.51
CA THR A 443 7.03 14.88 38.04
C THR A 443 8.49 14.54 37.68
N SER A 444 8.98 13.38 38.10
CA SER A 444 10.34 12.90 37.84
C SER A 444 10.40 11.38 37.66
N ILE A 445 11.51 10.89 37.11
CA ILE A 445 11.78 9.45 36.95
C ILE A 445 11.91 8.76 38.32
N GLU A 446 12.46 9.45 39.31
CA GLU A 446 12.62 8.99 40.69
C GLU A 446 11.26 8.83 41.36
N GLU A 447 10.36 9.80 41.20
CA GLU A 447 8.99 9.70 41.69
C GLU A 447 8.24 8.56 40.99
N LEU A 448 8.38 8.44 39.66
CA LEU A 448 7.81 7.31 38.90
C LEU A 448 8.32 5.96 39.45
N ARG A 449 9.62 5.86 39.75
CA ARG A 449 10.21 4.67 40.36
C ARG A 449 9.56 4.36 41.72
N THR A 450 9.47 5.35 42.61
CA THR A 450 8.85 5.18 43.93
C THR A 450 7.39 4.76 43.82
N LEU A 451 6.62 5.38 42.92
CA LEU A 451 5.23 5.01 42.67
C LEU A 451 5.11 3.57 42.17
N LEU A 452 5.89 3.18 41.15
CA LEU A 452 5.86 1.81 40.59
C LEU A 452 6.30 0.74 41.60
N GLN A 453 7.19 1.07 42.53
CA GLN A 453 7.58 0.17 43.62
C GLN A 453 6.49 0.07 44.68
N GLY A 454 5.94 1.21 45.12
CA GLY A 454 4.90 1.28 46.16
C GLY A 454 3.51 0.81 45.71
N MET A 455 3.28 0.64 44.41
CA MET A 455 2.01 0.17 43.85
C MET A 455 1.68 -1.29 44.18
N TYR A 456 2.65 -2.07 44.67
CA TYR A 456 2.50 -3.50 44.91
C TYR A 456 2.85 -3.84 46.35
N VAL A 457 2.00 -4.64 46.99
CA VAL A 457 2.23 -5.22 48.32
C VAL A 457 2.45 -6.70 48.10
N ASP A 458 3.61 -7.22 48.53
CA ASP A 458 4.02 -8.62 48.35
C ASP A 458 3.98 -9.12 46.90
N GLY A 459 4.29 -8.24 45.93
CA GLY A 459 4.25 -8.61 44.51
C GLY A 459 2.89 -8.43 43.83
N VAL A 460 1.84 -8.09 44.59
CA VAL A 460 0.46 -8.04 44.12
C VAL A 460 -0.10 -6.62 44.23
N ARG A 461 -0.86 -6.20 43.23
CA ARG A 461 -1.53 -4.89 43.27
C ARG A 461 -2.71 -4.97 44.25
N PRO A 462 -2.77 -4.14 45.30
CA PRO A 462 -3.89 -4.13 46.22
C PRO A 462 -5.19 -3.70 45.51
N GLY A 463 -6.34 -4.12 46.03
CA GLY A 463 -7.66 -4.02 45.37
C GLY A 463 -8.12 -2.61 45.00
N GLU A 464 -7.53 -1.55 45.60
CA GLU A 464 -7.76 -0.16 45.20
C GLU A 464 -6.87 0.20 44.00
N SER A 465 -7.46 0.10 42.81
CA SER A 465 -6.79 0.32 41.52
C SER A 465 -6.36 1.78 41.32
N ARG A 466 -5.19 2.17 41.85
CA ARG A 466 -4.55 3.47 41.56
C ARG A 466 -3.70 3.36 40.30
N TYR A 467 -3.95 4.18 39.31
CA TYR A 467 -3.13 4.26 38.10
C TYR A 467 -2.02 5.29 38.26
N VAL A 468 -0.91 5.06 37.55
CA VAL A 468 0.15 6.04 37.37
C VAL A 468 0.16 6.40 35.89
N ARG A 469 0.09 7.69 35.58
CA ARG A 469 0.14 8.20 34.22
C ARG A 469 1.57 8.62 33.91
N ILE A 470 2.20 7.91 32.99
CA ILE A 470 3.58 8.18 32.57
C ILE A 470 3.54 9.26 31.48
N GLU A 471 4.02 10.46 31.80
CA GLU A 471 4.14 11.53 30.81
C GLU A 471 5.32 11.28 29.86
N PRO A 472 5.16 11.47 28.54
CA PRO A 472 6.24 11.30 27.58
C PRO A 472 7.45 12.21 27.83
N SER A 473 7.30 13.31 28.56
CA SER A 473 8.39 14.23 28.92
C SER A 473 9.34 13.68 29.98
N LEU A 474 8.99 12.59 30.68
CA LEU A 474 9.81 12.02 31.75
C LEU A 474 11.08 11.32 31.24
N PHE A 475 11.12 10.92 29.97
CA PHE A 475 12.25 10.22 29.38
C PHE A 475 12.46 10.64 27.92
N GLU A 476 13.71 10.60 27.47
CA GLU A 476 14.07 11.06 26.12
C GLU A 476 13.72 10.01 25.06
N ASP A 477 14.29 8.81 25.18
CA ASP A 477 14.20 7.77 24.14
C ASP A 477 13.35 6.56 24.56
N VAL A 478 13.88 5.70 25.43
CA VAL A 478 13.23 4.44 25.80
C VAL A 478 13.04 4.35 27.31
N LEU A 479 11.84 3.99 27.74
CA LEU A 479 11.52 3.61 29.10
C LEU A 479 11.20 2.11 29.15
N THR A 480 11.97 1.37 29.93
CA THR A 480 11.72 -0.05 30.23
C THR A 480 11.28 -0.21 31.68
N ILE A 481 10.19 -0.95 31.88
CA ILE A 481 9.68 -1.31 33.20
C ILE A 481 9.80 -2.81 33.33
N GLN A 482 10.53 -3.24 34.35
CA GLN A 482 10.76 -4.63 34.70
C GLN A 482 9.99 -5.01 35.96
N SER A 483 9.71 -6.30 36.12
CA SER A 483 9.18 -6.86 37.36
C SER A 483 10.26 -6.91 38.43
N SER A 484 9.85 -7.24 39.66
CA SER A 484 10.75 -7.58 40.76
C SER A 484 11.74 -8.72 40.42
N ARG A 485 11.44 -9.51 39.39
CA ARG A 485 12.28 -10.61 38.88
C ARG A 485 13.02 -10.26 37.58
N SER A 486 13.14 -8.98 37.26
CA SER A 486 13.81 -8.48 36.04
C SER A 486 13.15 -8.90 34.72
N SER A 487 11.91 -9.41 34.75
CA SER A 487 11.17 -9.71 33.51
C SER A 487 10.55 -8.43 32.94
N LEU A 488 10.63 -8.22 31.63
CA LEU A 488 10.01 -7.04 31.00
C LEU A 488 8.49 -7.04 31.21
N LEU A 489 7.97 -5.92 31.73
CA LEU A 489 6.53 -5.66 31.87
C LEU A 489 6.03 -4.69 30.81
N ALA A 490 6.79 -3.62 30.55
CA ALA A 490 6.46 -2.63 29.55
C ALA A 490 7.73 -2.01 28.95
N CYS A 491 7.65 -1.66 27.66
CA CYS A 491 8.66 -0.88 26.96
C CYS A 491 7.95 0.23 26.20
N VAL A 492 8.32 1.48 26.49
CA VAL A 492 7.79 2.67 25.80
C VAL A 492 8.94 3.30 25.04
N CYS A 493 8.83 3.34 23.71
CA CYS A 493 9.87 3.78 22.80
C CYS A 493 9.42 5.03 22.04
N LYS A 494 10.22 6.11 22.11
CA LYS A 494 9.96 7.39 21.43
C LYS A 494 10.90 7.67 20.24
N SER A 495 11.90 6.81 20.00
CA SER A 495 12.89 6.97 18.92
C SER A 495 12.37 6.74 17.51
N MET A 496 11.07 6.48 17.31
CA MET A 496 10.55 6.38 15.95
C MET A 496 10.83 7.69 15.19
N PRO A 497 11.51 7.66 14.03
CA PRO A 497 11.85 8.86 13.29
C PRO A 497 10.63 9.72 12.96
N ARG A 498 10.82 11.05 12.89
CA ARG A 498 9.72 12.01 12.71
C ARG A 498 9.05 11.83 11.35
N ASP A 499 9.85 11.67 10.31
CA ASP A 499 9.45 11.37 8.95
C ASP A 499 8.56 10.11 8.84
N MET A 500 8.86 9.06 9.62
CA MET A 500 7.99 7.86 9.66
C MET A 500 6.64 8.11 10.34
N ARG A 501 6.57 9.06 11.29
CA ARG A 501 5.37 9.32 12.09
C ARG A 501 4.46 10.39 11.50
N GLN A 502 5.03 11.44 10.92
CA GLN A 502 4.33 12.69 10.61
C GLN A 502 3.11 12.46 9.68
N ASP A 503 3.24 11.57 8.70
CA ASP A 503 2.17 11.34 7.71
C ASP A 503 1.47 9.98 7.89
N LEU A 504 1.86 9.18 8.89
CA LEU A 504 1.42 7.79 9.00
C LEU A 504 -0.11 7.67 9.06
N ALA A 505 -0.77 8.54 9.82
CA ALA A 505 -2.22 8.53 9.95
C ALA A 505 -2.92 8.84 8.62
N GLU A 506 -2.40 9.80 7.85
CA GLU A 506 -2.94 10.17 6.54
C GLU A 506 -2.74 9.03 5.53
N ARG A 507 -1.53 8.45 5.50
CA ARG A 507 -1.19 7.29 4.66
C ARG A 507 -2.10 6.10 4.96
N LEU A 508 -2.30 5.79 6.24
CA LEU A 508 -3.21 4.72 6.65
C LEU A 508 -4.65 5.05 6.30
N SER A 509 -5.11 6.28 6.48
CA SER A 509 -6.47 6.69 6.14
C SER A 509 -6.76 6.54 4.65
N ALA A 510 -5.78 6.83 3.81
CA ALA A 510 -5.90 6.69 2.37
C ALA A 510 -6.07 5.25 1.88
N CYS A 511 -5.71 4.26 2.70
CA CYS A 511 -5.98 2.85 2.41
C CYS A 511 -7.47 2.50 2.36
N PHE A 512 -8.33 3.36 2.92
CA PHE A 512 -9.74 3.10 3.09
C PHE A 512 -10.59 4.06 2.26
N GLU A 513 -11.83 3.66 2.00
CA GLU A 513 -12.79 4.54 1.34
C GLU A 513 -13.01 5.83 2.16
N PRO A 514 -13.28 6.98 1.51
CA PRO A 514 -13.57 8.22 2.22
C PRO A 514 -14.67 8.04 3.27
N GLY A 515 -14.40 8.50 4.50
CA GLY A 515 -15.32 8.39 5.64
C GLY A 515 -15.38 7.01 6.32
N ALA A 516 -14.59 6.03 5.86
CA ALA A 516 -14.48 4.73 6.53
C ALA A 516 -13.77 4.81 7.89
N LEU A 517 -12.80 5.73 8.03
CA LEU A 517 -12.20 6.08 9.33
C LEU A 517 -12.87 7.33 9.87
N GLN A 518 -13.22 7.30 11.16
CA GLN A 518 -13.91 8.39 11.84
C GLN A 518 -13.33 8.54 13.25
N SER A 519 -13.22 9.79 13.70
CA SER A 519 -12.92 10.06 15.11
C SER A 519 -14.13 9.67 15.96
N LEU A 520 -13.90 8.87 17.01
CA LEU A 520 -14.95 8.37 17.88
C LEU A 520 -14.55 8.52 19.35
N ASP A 521 -15.36 9.27 20.10
CA ASP A 521 -15.29 9.31 21.55
C ASP A 521 -16.09 8.12 22.14
N THR A 522 -15.35 7.09 22.56
CA THR A 522 -15.96 5.88 23.13
C THR A 522 -16.71 6.15 24.43
N ALA A 523 -16.36 7.18 25.20
CA ALA A 523 -17.06 7.55 26.44
C ALA A 523 -18.45 8.10 26.14
N LYS A 524 -18.60 8.87 25.06
CA LYS A 524 -19.89 9.39 24.60
C LYS A 524 -20.76 8.33 23.90
N SER A 525 -20.13 7.29 23.35
CA SER A 525 -20.82 6.27 22.54
C SER A 525 -21.63 5.23 23.34
N GLY A 526 -21.53 5.21 24.68
CA GLY A 526 -22.26 4.27 25.53
C GLY A 526 -21.99 2.77 25.26
N GLY A 527 -20.90 2.44 24.55
CA GLY A 527 -20.55 1.05 24.22
C GLY A 527 -21.37 0.43 23.08
N GLU A 528 -22.16 1.22 22.34
CA GLU A 528 -22.96 0.76 21.19
C GLU A 528 -22.21 0.81 19.85
N HIS A 529 -21.00 1.36 19.84
CA HIS A 529 -20.19 1.46 18.63
C HIS A 529 -19.87 0.07 18.04
N VAL A 530 -19.89 0.00 16.70
CA VAL A 530 -19.51 -1.20 15.94
C VAL A 530 -18.36 -0.82 15.02
N PHE A 531 -17.27 -1.56 15.10
CA PHE A 531 -16.14 -1.40 14.20
C PHE A 531 -16.17 -2.48 13.12
N GLN A 532 -15.84 -2.10 11.89
CA GLN A 532 -15.49 -3.09 10.89
C GLN A 532 -14.16 -3.74 11.28
N ALA A 533 -14.16 -5.06 11.45
CA ALA A 533 -12.95 -5.82 11.67
C ALA A 533 -12.40 -6.31 10.33
N LEU A 534 -11.15 -5.95 10.02
CA LEU A 534 -10.39 -6.55 8.93
C LEU A 534 -9.43 -7.57 9.51
N HIS A 535 -9.45 -8.79 8.96
CA HIS A 535 -8.63 -9.87 9.48
C HIS A 535 -7.38 -10.04 8.63
N PHE A 536 -6.27 -9.39 8.98
CA PHE A 536 -4.97 -9.60 8.32
C PHE A 536 -4.10 -10.52 9.18
N SER A 537 -4.42 -11.80 9.22
CA SER A 537 -3.78 -12.77 10.12
C SER A 537 -3.51 -14.10 9.47
N TRP A 538 -2.39 -14.71 9.86
CA TRP A 538 -2.14 -16.12 9.66
C TRP A 538 -2.84 -16.95 10.74
N TYR A 539 -3.61 -17.95 10.29
CA TYR A 539 -4.34 -18.86 11.14
C TYR A 539 -3.55 -20.16 11.34
N ASN A 540 -3.41 -20.55 12.61
CA ASN A 540 -2.96 -21.89 13.02
C ASN A 540 -3.93 -22.50 14.07
N ARG A 541 -5.01 -21.78 14.44
CA ARG A 541 -5.91 -22.16 15.55
C ARG A 541 -6.76 -23.40 15.26
N HIS A 542 -6.99 -23.70 13.99
CA HIS A 542 -7.76 -24.86 13.55
C HIS A 542 -6.89 -25.92 12.88
N CYS A 543 -5.57 -25.82 13.01
CA CYS A 543 -4.71 -26.83 12.46
C CYS A 543 -4.95 -28.17 13.14
N THR A 544 -4.98 -29.21 12.32
CA THR A 544 -5.18 -30.56 12.80
C THR A 544 -3.98 -30.91 13.68
N LYS A 545 -4.23 -31.26 14.95
CA LYS A 545 -3.14 -31.67 15.85
C LYS A 545 -2.45 -32.90 15.25
N GLY A 546 -1.14 -32.82 15.05
CA GLY A 546 -0.35 -33.84 14.34
C GLY A 546 0.16 -34.98 15.23
N TYR A 547 -0.35 -35.14 16.46
CA TYR A 547 0.19 -36.09 17.44
C TYR A 547 0.26 -37.55 16.95
N ASP A 548 -0.60 -37.93 15.99
CA ASP A 548 -0.64 -39.28 15.41
C ASP A 548 -0.41 -39.28 13.88
N ALA A 549 0.14 -38.18 13.33
CA ALA A 549 0.48 -38.14 11.92
C ALA A 549 1.75 -39.00 11.68
N PRO A 550 1.76 -39.90 10.68
CA PRO A 550 2.97 -40.64 10.32
C PRO A 550 4.08 -39.67 9.91
N ALA A 551 5.29 -39.85 10.47
CA ALA A 551 6.42 -38.98 10.19
C ALA A 551 6.92 -39.10 8.74
N ASP A 552 6.62 -40.21 8.07
CA ASP A 552 7.03 -40.58 6.72
C ASP A 552 5.94 -40.31 5.66
N ALA A 553 4.75 -39.84 6.06
CA ALA A 553 3.64 -39.59 5.17
C ALA A 553 3.43 -38.08 4.91
N GLN A 554 3.28 -37.72 3.63
CA GLN A 554 3.02 -36.33 3.26
C GLN A 554 1.65 -35.87 3.81
N PRO A 555 1.52 -34.69 4.46
CA PRO A 555 0.24 -34.27 5.05
C PRO A 555 -0.92 -34.21 4.04
N LEU A 556 -0.64 -33.92 2.77
CA LEU A 556 -1.64 -33.93 1.68
C LEU A 556 -2.18 -35.32 1.32
N THR A 557 -1.52 -36.39 1.75
CA THR A 557 -1.99 -37.78 1.56
C THR A 557 -2.78 -38.29 2.76
N LEU A 558 -2.80 -37.56 3.88
CA LEU A 558 -3.50 -37.97 5.10
C LEU A 558 -5.02 -37.77 4.98
N ARG A 559 -5.78 -38.84 5.23
CA ARG A 559 -7.23 -38.81 5.28
C ARG A 559 -7.70 -39.02 6.71
N ARG A 560 -8.62 -38.16 7.18
CA ARG A 560 -9.27 -38.36 8.47
C ARG A 560 -10.16 -39.61 8.41
N THR A 561 -9.89 -40.58 9.29
CA THR A 561 -10.75 -41.75 9.48
C THR A 561 -12.17 -41.29 9.85
N ASN A 562 -13.20 -41.92 9.27
CA ASN A 562 -14.61 -41.64 9.54
C ASN A 562 -15.08 -40.20 9.22
N ARG A 563 -14.35 -39.47 8.36
CA ARG A 563 -14.78 -38.16 7.84
C ARG A 563 -14.74 -38.20 6.31
N SER A 564 -15.75 -37.59 5.67
CA SER A 564 -15.83 -37.52 4.21
C SER A 564 -14.84 -36.53 3.58
N LYS A 565 -14.27 -35.61 4.38
CA LYS A 565 -13.37 -34.54 3.91
C LYS A 565 -12.26 -34.25 4.92
N THR A 566 -11.03 -34.16 4.41
CA THR A 566 -9.89 -33.54 5.10
C THR A 566 -9.72 -32.12 4.54
N ASN A 567 -9.59 -31.12 5.42
CA ASN A 567 -9.29 -29.75 4.97
C ASN A 567 -7.77 -29.56 4.89
N TYR A 568 -7.19 -29.95 3.77
CA TYR A 568 -5.74 -29.96 3.56
C TYR A 568 -5.10 -28.58 3.73
N HIS A 569 -5.78 -27.50 3.34
CA HIS A 569 -5.28 -26.13 3.49
C HIS A 569 -5.19 -25.66 4.94
N GLN A 570 -5.80 -26.39 5.89
CA GLN A 570 -5.70 -26.12 7.32
C GLN A 570 -4.69 -27.03 8.02
N LEU A 571 -3.94 -27.86 7.30
CA LEU A 571 -2.88 -28.69 7.91
C LEU A 571 -1.62 -27.88 8.24
N ILE A 572 -1.44 -26.73 7.59
CA ILE A 572 -0.36 -25.79 7.82
C ILE A 572 -0.93 -24.40 8.11
N PRO A 573 -0.17 -23.48 8.71
CA PRO A 573 -0.56 -22.07 8.81
C PRO A 573 -1.02 -21.52 7.46
N TYR A 574 -2.13 -20.78 7.44
CA TYR A 574 -2.71 -20.22 6.22
C TYR A 574 -3.18 -18.76 6.42
N PRO A 575 -3.13 -17.91 5.37
CA PRO A 575 -3.56 -16.52 5.48
C PRO A 575 -5.09 -16.42 5.57
N SER A 576 -5.57 -15.30 6.08
CA SER A 576 -7.00 -15.03 6.11
C SER A 576 -7.60 -14.88 4.71
N LYS A 577 -8.92 -15.03 4.62
CA LYS A 577 -9.64 -14.76 3.36
C LYS A 577 -9.48 -13.30 2.92
N ASP A 578 -9.50 -12.34 3.86
CA ASP A 578 -9.36 -10.91 3.58
C ASP A 578 -7.99 -10.57 2.95
N MET A 579 -6.95 -11.34 3.28
CA MET A 579 -5.60 -11.17 2.71
C MET A 579 -5.48 -11.71 1.29
N ILE A 580 -6.29 -12.69 0.87
CA ILE A 580 -6.10 -13.39 -0.42
C ILE A 580 -7.20 -13.16 -1.44
N ASP A 581 -8.38 -12.66 -1.03
CA ASP A 581 -9.53 -12.47 -1.93
C ASP A 581 -9.30 -11.25 -2.85
N PRO A 582 -9.06 -11.44 -4.17
CA PRO A 582 -8.77 -10.35 -5.09
C PRO A 582 -9.96 -9.41 -5.31
N ARG A 583 -11.18 -9.87 -5.00
CA ARG A 583 -12.41 -9.07 -5.09
C ARG A 583 -12.77 -8.41 -3.77
N GLY A 584 -12.00 -8.68 -2.71
CA GLY A 584 -12.27 -8.27 -1.35
C GLY A 584 -11.30 -7.21 -0.86
N LYS A 585 -10.67 -7.48 0.29
CA LYS A 585 -9.84 -6.53 1.05
C LYS A 585 -8.34 -6.68 0.76
N HIS A 586 -7.97 -7.44 -0.28
CA HIS A 586 -6.58 -7.70 -0.66
C HIS A 586 -5.80 -6.41 -0.96
N SER A 587 -6.38 -5.47 -1.70
CA SER A 587 -5.73 -4.19 -2.01
C SER A 587 -5.47 -3.34 -0.75
N ILE A 588 -6.41 -3.35 0.20
CA ILE A 588 -6.26 -2.68 1.50
C ILE A 588 -5.13 -3.35 2.28
N TYR A 589 -5.10 -4.70 2.33
CA TYR A 589 -4.03 -5.44 2.97
C TYR A 589 -2.65 -5.09 2.38
N GLN A 590 -2.49 -5.11 1.06
CA GLN A 590 -1.20 -4.77 0.43
C GLN A 590 -0.80 -3.32 0.72
N SER A 591 -1.74 -2.38 0.67
CA SER A 591 -1.45 -0.95 0.93
C SER A 591 -1.01 -0.74 2.38
N VAL A 592 -1.76 -1.30 3.34
CA VAL A 592 -1.41 -1.24 4.77
C VAL A 592 -0.08 -1.95 5.04
N LYS A 593 0.16 -3.11 4.41
CA LYS A 593 1.42 -3.85 4.49
C LYS A 593 2.59 -2.98 4.04
N ASN A 594 2.48 -2.31 2.90
CA ASN A 594 3.54 -1.48 2.33
C ASN A 594 3.80 -0.22 3.18
N ILE A 595 2.74 0.44 3.66
CA ILE A 595 2.86 1.63 4.52
C ILE A 595 3.51 1.30 5.86
N LEU A 596 3.16 0.15 6.45
CA LEU A 596 3.71 -0.25 7.75
C LEU A 596 5.08 -0.95 7.65
N ALA A 597 5.54 -1.34 6.47
CA ALA A 597 6.79 -2.08 6.31
C ALA A 597 8.01 -1.34 6.92
N PRO A 598 8.27 -0.05 6.62
CA PRO A 598 9.40 0.67 7.23
C PRO A 598 9.30 0.76 8.75
N ILE A 599 8.08 0.89 9.28
CA ILE A 599 7.82 0.92 10.73
C ILE A 599 8.14 -0.43 11.34
N PHE A 600 7.73 -1.51 10.70
CA PHE A 600 8.01 -2.85 11.17
C PHE A 600 9.50 -3.17 11.12
N GLU A 601 10.24 -2.74 10.11
CA GLU A 601 11.71 -2.86 10.04
C GLU A 601 12.40 -2.08 11.16
N PHE A 602 11.94 -0.85 11.44
CA PHE A 602 12.39 -0.05 12.57
C PHE A 602 12.11 -0.76 13.91
N LEU A 603 10.89 -1.27 14.09
CA LEU A 603 10.50 -1.98 15.31
C LEU A 603 11.28 -3.29 15.47
N ASP A 604 11.56 -4.00 14.39
CA ASP A 604 12.34 -5.23 14.41
C ASP A 604 13.77 -4.94 14.89
N SER A 605 14.40 -3.91 14.33
CA SER A 605 15.71 -3.42 14.77
C SER A 605 15.71 -3.02 16.25
N LYS A 606 14.66 -2.32 16.70
CA LYS A 606 14.53 -1.89 18.11
C LYS A 606 14.26 -3.06 19.06
N LEU A 607 13.48 -4.06 18.64
CA LEU A 607 13.25 -5.25 19.47
C LEU A 607 14.51 -6.09 19.59
N GLN A 608 15.31 -6.20 18.53
CA GLN A 608 16.60 -6.88 18.55
C GLN A 608 17.59 -6.17 19.49
N GLU A 609 17.63 -4.83 19.44
CA GLU A 609 18.46 -4.00 20.32
C GLU A 609 18.03 -4.12 21.80
N LEU A 610 16.73 -4.00 22.08
CA LEU A 610 16.21 -3.90 23.44
C LEU A 610 16.02 -5.26 24.12
N LEU A 611 15.76 -6.33 23.36
CA LEU A 611 15.37 -7.65 23.86
C LEU A 611 16.00 -8.79 23.06
N PRO A 612 17.33 -8.85 22.90
CA PRO A 612 18.00 -9.76 21.95
C PRO A 612 17.63 -11.23 22.16
N GLU A 613 17.60 -11.72 23.40
CA GLU A 613 17.24 -13.11 23.69
C GLU A 613 15.77 -13.43 23.40
N THR A 614 14.87 -12.48 23.64
CA THR A 614 13.44 -12.66 23.36
C THR A 614 13.21 -12.60 21.85
N TYR A 615 13.87 -11.67 21.18
CA TYR A 615 13.87 -11.53 19.73
C TYR A 615 14.33 -12.83 19.06
N GLU A 616 15.46 -13.41 19.46
CA GLU A 616 15.96 -14.68 18.92
C GLU A 616 14.93 -15.82 19.04
N ARG A 617 14.22 -15.90 20.17
CA ARG A 617 13.13 -16.87 20.35
C ARG A 617 11.94 -16.60 19.45
N LEU A 618 11.58 -15.33 19.24
CA LEU A 618 10.48 -14.95 18.35
C LEU A 618 10.82 -15.24 16.88
N ASP A 619 12.05 -14.93 16.47
CA ASP A 619 12.59 -15.25 15.16
C ASP A 619 12.59 -16.76 14.89
N ALA A 620 12.96 -17.58 15.89
CA ALA A 620 12.85 -19.04 15.78
C ALA A 620 11.41 -19.52 15.48
N TYR A 621 10.38 -18.86 16.04
CA TYR A 621 8.98 -19.18 15.70
C TYR A 621 8.59 -18.73 14.29
N ALA A 622 9.05 -17.55 13.85
CA ALA A 622 8.80 -17.04 12.51
C ALA A 622 9.39 -17.96 11.43
N ARG A 623 10.62 -18.46 11.64
CA ARG A 623 11.30 -19.39 10.72
C ARG A 623 10.58 -20.72 10.50
N ILE A 624 9.64 -21.11 11.38
CA ILE A 624 8.86 -22.36 11.26
C ILE A 624 7.62 -22.16 10.35
N LEU A 625 7.35 -20.94 9.88
CA LEU A 625 6.24 -20.73 8.95
C LEU A 625 6.48 -21.43 7.60
N PRO A 626 5.43 -22.02 7.00
CA PRO A 626 5.55 -22.73 5.73
C PRO A 626 6.13 -21.86 4.62
N GLY A 627 7.02 -22.43 3.81
CA GLY A 627 7.62 -21.73 2.67
C GLY A 627 8.66 -20.68 3.03
N ASN A 628 9.12 -20.63 4.29
CA ASN A 628 9.97 -19.56 4.82
C ASN A 628 9.34 -18.17 4.62
N GLU A 629 8.01 -18.12 4.61
CA GLU A 629 7.26 -16.86 4.56
C GLU A 629 7.58 -16.03 5.79
N GLN A 630 7.88 -14.75 5.59
CA GLN A 630 8.07 -13.78 6.66
C GLN A 630 6.99 -12.68 6.60
N PRO A 631 5.84 -12.85 7.28
CA PRO A 631 4.88 -11.79 7.50
C PRO A 631 5.55 -10.49 8.00
N VAL A 632 5.11 -9.36 7.45
CA VAL A 632 5.66 -8.06 7.84
C VAL A 632 5.41 -7.81 9.32
N GLY A 633 6.47 -7.45 10.05
CA GLY A 633 6.42 -7.23 11.49
C GLY A 633 6.22 -8.51 12.30
N GLU A 634 6.61 -9.66 11.76
CA GLU A 634 6.51 -10.99 12.36
C GLU A 634 6.81 -11.02 13.85
N GLN A 635 7.97 -10.50 14.23
CA GLN A 635 8.44 -10.58 15.60
C GLN A 635 7.65 -9.65 16.51
N THR A 636 7.27 -8.47 16.00
CA THR A 636 6.39 -7.51 16.70
C THR A 636 4.98 -8.08 16.90
N LEU A 637 4.41 -8.75 15.89
CA LEU A 637 3.06 -9.33 15.93
C LEU A 637 3.01 -10.63 16.74
N ILE A 638 4.05 -11.47 16.66
CA ILE A 638 4.18 -12.68 17.49
C ILE A 638 4.39 -12.27 18.95
N TRP A 639 5.21 -11.26 19.22
CA TRP A 639 5.33 -10.67 20.56
C TRP A 639 3.96 -10.22 21.06
N ALA A 640 3.21 -9.39 20.32
CA ALA A 640 1.87 -8.95 20.75
C ALA A 640 0.87 -10.11 20.98
N LYS A 641 0.95 -11.19 20.20
CA LYS A 641 0.01 -12.32 20.22
C LYS A 641 0.34 -13.39 21.28
N ASN A 642 1.61 -13.73 21.48
CA ASN A 642 2.01 -14.72 22.50
C ASN A 642 1.78 -14.17 23.90
N ASN A 643 1.91 -12.87 24.02
CA ASN A 643 1.55 -12.11 25.20
C ASN A 643 0.04 -12.24 25.53
N GLY A 644 -0.88 -12.12 24.55
CA GLY A 644 -2.33 -12.22 24.79
C GLY A 644 -2.93 -13.63 24.98
N LYS A 645 -2.15 -14.72 24.97
CA LYS A 645 -2.70 -16.11 24.94
C LYS A 645 -3.15 -16.70 26.27
N ASN A 646 -2.82 -16.09 27.42
CA ASN A 646 -3.29 -16.58 28.72
C ASN A 646 -4.73 -16.10 29.08
N GLY A 647 -5.37 -15.30 28.23
CA GLY A 647 -6.78 -14.94 28.34
C GLY A 647 -7.59 -15.49 27.18
N GLY A 648 -8.38 -16.53 27.41
CA GLY A 648 -9.37 -16.99 26.45
C GLY A 648 -10.29 -15.84 26.03
N LYS A 649 -10.25 -15.51 24.73
CA LYS A 649 -11.03 -14.48 24.00
C LYS A 649 -10.61 -13.03 24.30
N ASN A 650 -10.20 -12.35 23.22
CA ASN A 650 -10.02 -10.92 23.05
C ASN A 650 -9.36 -10.17 24.22
N THR A 651 -8.03 -10.06 24.23
CA THR A 651 -7.33 -8.87 24.76
C THR A 651 -5.81 -8.93 24.50
N VAL A 652 -5.23 -7.73 24.37
CA VAL A 652 -3.81 -7.41 24.14
C VAL A 652 -3.10 -7.29 25.49
N GLY A 653 -1.92 -7.89 25.66
CA GLY A 653 -1.01 -7.64 26.79
C GLY A 653 -0.12 -8.83 27.17
N CYS A 654 1.10 -8.56 27.69
CA CYS A 654 2.27 -9.46 27.86
C CYS A 654 2.40 -10.23 29.17
N VAL A 655 2.93 -11.47 29.10
CA VAL A 655 3.44 -12.26 30.24
C VAL A 655 4.56 -13.24 29.80
N SER A 656 5.58 -13.34 30.66
CA SER A 656 6.81 -14.14 30.59
C SER A 656 6.62 -15.67 30.57
N TYR A 657 7.60 -16.37 29.98
CA TYR A 657 7.74 -17.84 29.97
C TYR A 657 8.40 -18.37 31.25
N GLU A 658 7.86 -19.46 31.80
CA GLU A 658 8.61 -20.50 32.50
C GLU A 658 8.46 -21.82 31.71
N SER A 659 9.57 -22.51 31.51
CA SER A 659 9.67 -23.82 30.84
C SER A 659 9.04 -24.91 31.73
N PRO A 660 8.43 -25.95 31.13
CA PRO A 660 9.12 -27.22 31.24
C PRO A 660 9.03 -28.04 29.94
N LEU A 661 10.22 -28.40 29.42
CA LEU A 661 10.51 -29.42 28.40
C LEU A 661 9.93 -29.19 26.99
#